data_AF-A0A2T6DPZ3-F1
#
_entry.id   AF-A0A2T6DPZ3-F1
#
_cell.length_a   1.000
_cell.length_b   1.000
_cell.length_c   1.000
_cell.angle_alpha   90.00
_cell.angle_beta   90.00
_cell.angle_gamma   90.00
#
_symmetry.space_group_name_H-M   'P 1'
#
loop_
_entity.id
_entity.type
_entity.pdbx_description
1 polymer ?
#
loop_
_entity_poly.entity_id
_entity_poly.type
_entity_poly.pdbx_seq_one_letter_code
_entity_poly.pdbx_strand_id
1 'polypeptide(L)'
;MPEFTGSLRSLGSFDPGTLVDRGGMAESRIGLGGSVGDRRGGMWSCVTRSKSEVAENIQVAREFQAKLVDTFGEDIAKELSKDLKSHLEKGRPLSLYRLTTIVAKGRELAGHNIAQNDGVLKGAMPQILKGTGTHPPKVPNQEALEKAIRDALESDPEYLKARFTDSSDIIGTRFGKIAEEARDREVLRQMRPHSHRLVSPGLRKPTDSIALALQKMPPGLSDVQKQRFINGEKFLGEVQDLVTSPDLQPGDIQKGLDQLARMSELLKPGGSPTDDSCVCARPGEPPLSPEAEKRRDAMLKDMEHLRGALLERLGMEDGGGLSIAQGNAIRGLNTRLNTLDKEITDGSIDKAKVGEHLTAIRDEIEVLEGIATPTDAQQAVIDVLKARAEVIQGKLEMIALFDKYDVSPTDLAALGRMGVDISAMRPMLPSDPTTVDPHVKELVDGMKQLAGTHDALRTNQWDSEALDTSLDATLQALRDFQVTLDETVVPSGSTPFGDMIGTLKTETSKAIKDLEGAKVARERGFSSEQIREARENGVTDLKAFAERFSPEEVAILKENNIPSSIALQYKEAGLTITEELAVDEFTEDRVTGTPTPLSLSPGGPVRLQYNLGDDDVDDVRDVVFRPIKPGIPERTPAGTRLGIDESTGGALQRQQAVGRVDQLLTRAMGLDPDQGLVPQSRMGTHDGQLGIVTDFPRGEMSTTSGEHNLRTAGGTGRQELLRKLEEAEGDDPEVVSDELSLLLSQNKLERRVVDGTPEYIFKELPTDMNSPQLRRDMTRLQLLDALTGQVDRHPGNYVMVFDGRNYVGLRALDNEKCLGSHSDNPDLIGPPPGARDVQGVRLPSVIDKSMARAISNMRPDDLRESLQGCSEEEIQSALKRLEGLKTHVLKLETLGSVIEDNEWGSGEAIQASGDSRTSLLALSRELREYGRRVYLTGEGE
;
A
#
# COMPACT_ATOMS: atom_id res chain seq x y z
N MET A 1 2.09 2.63 6.47
CA MET A 1 3.46 2.37 5.94
C MET A 1 3.64 2.90 4.50
N PRO A 2 2.71 2.76 3.54
CA PRO A 2 2.96 3.12 2.14
C PRO A 2 3.44 4.57 1.93
N GLU A 3 2.84 5.53 2.62
CA GLU A 3 3.16 6.96 2.50
C GLU A 3 4.57 7.32 2.99
N PHE A 4 5.11 6.61 3.99
CA PHE A 4 6.43 6.91 4.56
C PHE A 4 7.57 6.28 3.75
N THR A 5 7.36 5.06 3.24
CA THR A 5 8.28 4.40 2.30
C THR A 5 8.26 5.06 0.92
N GLY A 6 7.11 5.55 0.44
CA GLY A 6 7.01 6.34 -0.78
C GLY A 6 7.75 7.69 -0.65
N SER A 7 7.61 8.36 0.49
CA SER A 7 8.27 9.63 0.78
C SER A 7 9.79 9.53 1.06
N LEU A 8 10.31 8.33 1.36
CA LEU A 8 11.75 8.06 1.46
C LEU A 8 12.37 7.74 0.10
N ARG A 9 11.59 7.15 -0.84
CA ARG A 9 12.02 6.92 -2.22
C ARG A 9 12.02 8.19 -3.08
N SER A 10 11.20 9.19 -2.74
CA SER A 10 11.17 10.50 -3.41
C SER A 10 12.35 11.43 -3.04
N LEU A 11 13.13 11.09 -2.01
CA LEU A 11 14.37 11.77 -1.68
C LEU A 11 15.50 11.09 -2.48
N GLY A 12 15.82 11.65 -3.65
CA GLY A 12 16.74 11.04 -4.62
C GLY A 12 18.03 10.53 -3.97
N SER A 13 18.32 9.25 -4.23
CA SER A 13 19.48 8.42 -3.79
C SER A 13 19.32 7.46 -2.60
N PHE A 14 18.15 7.32 -1.98
CA PHE A 14 17.95 6.26 -0.96
C PHE A 14 17.66 4.89 -1.58
N ASP A 15 18.69 4.21 -2.08
CA ASP A 15 18.66 2.77 -2.39
C ASP A 15 19.20 1.96 -1.19
N PRO A 16 18.39 1.10 -0.54
CA PRO A 16 18.85 0.20 0.52
C PRO A 16 20.02 -0.71 0.12
N GLY A 17 20.18 -1.03 -1.17
CA GLY A 17 21.28 -1.86 -1.70
C GLY A 17 22.64 -1.16 -1.64
N THR A 18 22.70 0.14 -1.93
CA THR A 18 23.98 0.90 -1.94
C THR A 18 24.59 1.15 -0.55
N LEU A 19 23.82 0.97 0.53
CA LEU A 19 24.31 1.11 1.91
C LEU A 19 25.15 -0.09 2.38
N VAL A 20 24.96 -1.28 1.79
CA VAL A 20 25.76 -2.47 2.10
C VAL A 20 27.13 -2.39 1.44
N ASP A 21 27.22 -1.83 0.22
CA ASP A 21 28.49 -1.70 -0.50
C ASP A 21 29.37 -0.54 -0.04
N ARG A 22 28.78 0.54 0.50
CA ARG A 22 29.54 1.70 1.03
C ARG A 22 29.80 1.66 2.54
N GLY A 23 29.15 0.74 3.26
CA GLY A 23 29.39 0.47 4.67
C GLY A 23 30.01 -0.91 4.83
N GLY A 24 31.32 -1.03 4.59
CA GLY A 24 32.05 -2.30 4.55
C GLY A 24 31.64 -3.33 5.61
N MET A 25 30.75 -4.24 5.21
CA MET A 25 30.64 -5.60 5.72
C MET A 25 30.24 -6.49 4.54
N ALA A 26 31.24 -6.89 3.75
CA ALA A 26 31.10 -8.05 2.89
C ALA A 26 30.96 -9.29 3.79
N GLU A 27 29.94 -10.09 3.52
CA GLU A 27 29.76 -11.42 4.10
C GLU A 27 30.99 -12.29 3.75
N SER A 28 31.94 -12.41 4.68
CA SER A 28 32.99 -13.41 4.57
C SER A 28 32.41 -14.77 4.92
N ARG A 29 32.15 -15.59 3.89
CA ARG A 29 32.17 -17.06 4.04
C ARG A 29 33.52 -17.45 4.64
N ILE A 30 33.50 -17.91 5.89
CA ILE A 30 34.68 -18.47 6.56
C ILE A 30 34.93 -19.85 5.97
N GLY A 31 35.75 -19.90 4.92
CA GLY A 31 36.57 -21.06 4.58
C GLY A 31 37.83 -21.04 5.45
N LEU A 32 38.08 -22.15 6.14
CA LEU A 32 39.28 -22.38 6.93
C LEU A 32 40.55 -22.31 6.07
N GLY A 33 41.50 -21.44 6.45
CA GLY A 33 42.91 -21.58 6.07
C GLY A 33 43.60 -20.29 5.62
N GLY A 34 44.56 -19.77 6.39
CA GLY A 34 45.55 -18.80 5.91
C GLY A 34 45.96 -17.71 6.91
N SER A 35 47.27 -17.47 7.01
CA SER A 35 48.02 -16.78 8.07
C SER A 35 47.56 -15.43 8.62
N VAL A 36 47.77 -15.29 9.93
CA VAL A 36 47.79 -14.07 10.75
C VAL A 36 48.91 -13.13 10.30
N GLY A 37 48.55 -11.94 9.81
CA GLY A 37 49.52 -10.86 9.62
C GLY A 37 49.03 -9.74 8.71
N ASP A 38 48.02 -8.98 9.16
CA ASP A 38 47.98 -7.50 9.14
C ASP A 38 46.57 -7.03 9.56
N ARG A 39 46.41 -6.58 10.80
CA ARG A 39 45.13 -6.07 11.35
C ARG A 39 45.33 -4.78 12.14
N ARG A 40 45.83 -3.72 11.49
CA ARG A 40 45.81 -2.35 12.05
C ARG A 40 45.31 -1.25 11.11
N GLY A 41 44.77 -1.58 9.93
CA GLY A 41 44.26 -0.58 8.97
C GLY A 41 42.78 -0.21 9.07
N GLY A 42 41.92 -1.06 9.63
CA GLY A 42 40.45 -0.93 9.50
C GLY A 42 39.74 -0.04 10.53
N MET A 43 40.44 0.51 11.51
CA MET A 43 39.80 1.23 12.64
C MET A 43 39.86 2.77 12.52
N TRP A 44 40.49 3.31 11.47
CA TRP A 44 40.68 4.75 11.30
C TRP A 44 39.83 5.39 10.18
N SER A 45 39.17 4.61 9.31
CA SER A 45 38.32 5.15 8.23
C SER A 45 36.98 5.74 8.71
N CYS A 46 36.65 5.61 10.00
CA CYS A 46 35.46 6.22 10.59
C CYS A 46 35.65 7.67 11.07
N VAL A 47 36.86 8.25 10.96
CA VAL A 47 37.18 9.57 11.54
C VAL A 47 37.32 10.71 10.53
N THR A 48 37.31 10.46 9.21
CA THR A 48 37.37 11.56 8.22
C THR A 48 36.35 11.35 7.10
N ARG A 49 35.08 11.69 7.38
CA ARG A 49 34.10 11.92 6.29
C ARG A 49 34.43 13.22 5.59
N SER A 50 34.22 13.27 4.28
CA SER A 50 34.37 14.52 3.53
C SER A 50 33.37 15.56 4.05
N LYS A 51 33.70 16.86 3.93
CA LYS A 51 32.78 17.95 4.31
C LYS A 51 31.45 17.87 3.54
N SER A 52 31.49 17.31 2.32
CA SER A 52 30.33 17.04 1.45
C SER A 52 29.36 16.04 2.08
N GLU A 53 29.87 14.86 2.47
CA GLU A 53 29.04 13.81 3.08
C GLU A 53 28.47 14.23 4.44
N VAL A 54 29.19 15.06 5.19
CA VAL A 54 28.67 15.64 6.45
C VAL A 54 27.53 16.61 6.17
N ALA A 55 27.64 17.46 5.13
CA ALA A 55 26.59 18.40 4.74
C ALA A 55 25.31 17.68 4.24
N GLU A 56 25.46 16.63 3.43
CA GLU A 56 24.34 15.80 2.97
C GLU A 56 23.62 15.08 4.12
N ASN A 57 24.37 14.50 5.07
CA ASN A 57 23.79 13.87 6.25
C ASN A 57 23.04 14.87 7.14
N ILE A 58 23.52 16.12 7.24
CA ILE A 58 22.83 17.19 7.97
C ILE A 58 21.52 17.57 7.27
N GLN A 59 21.51 17.64 5.94
CA GLN A 59 20.31 17.96 5.17
C GLN A 59 19.24 16.87 5.29
N VAL A 60 19.62 15.60 5.13
CA VAL A 60 18.72 14.44 5.33
C VAL A 60 18.15 14.42 6.75
N ALA A 61 18.96 14.75 7.76
CA ALA A 61 18.50 14.82 9.14
C ALA A 61 17.47 15.95 9.38
N ARG A 62 17.64 17.11 8.72
CA ARG A 62 16.68 18.24 8.80
C ARG A 62 15.34 17.90 8.15
N GLU A 63 15.37 17.27 6.98
CA GLU A 63 14.16 16.83 6.28
C GLU A 63 13.43 15.72 7.06
N PHE A 64 14.17 14.80 7.65
CA PHE A 64 13.61 13.78 8.52
C PHE A 64 12.99 14.40 9.79
N GLN A 65 13.64 15.39 10.41
CA GLN A 65 13.09 16.12 11.55
C GLN A 65 11.79 16.86 11.20
N ALA A 66 11.73 17.52 10.04
CA ALA A 66 10.50 18.19 9.58
C ALA A 66 9.34 17.20 9.42
N LYS A 67 9.60 16.01 8.84
CA LYS A 67 8.61 14.94 8.73
C LYS A 67 8.18 14.37 10.09
N LEU A 68 9.08 14.31 11.07
CA LEU A 68 8.72 13.91 12.44
C LEU A 68 7.77 14.92 13.10
N VAL A 69 7.98 16.23 12.90
CA VAL A 69 7.08 17.29 13.40
C VAL A 69 5.70 17.17 12.79
N ASP A 70 5.63 16.95 11.47
CA ASP A 70 4.37 16.78 10.75
C ASP A 70 3.60 15.51 11.20
N THR A 71 4.33 14.40 11.41
CA THR A 71 3.73 13.09 11.73
C THR A 71 3.34 12.94 13.21
N PHE A 72 4.18 13.43 14.14
CA PHE A 72 4.03 13.14 15.58
C PHE A 72 3.81 14.39 16.44
N GLY A 73 3.82 15.59 15.84
CA GLY A 73 3.75 16.86 16.55
C GLY A 73 5.11 17.30 17.12
N GLU A 74 5.21 18.60 17.44
CA GLU A 74 6.47 19.28 17.78
C GLU A 74 7.16 18.68 19.02
N ASP A 75 6.41 18.28 20.04
CA ASP A 75 6.94 17.75 21.30
C ASP A 75 7.62 16.38 21.14
N ILE A 76 6.97 15.44 20.44
CA ILE A 76 7.53 14.11 20.18
C ILE A 76 8.70 14.24 19.21
N ALA A 77 8.54 15.05 18.17
CA ALA A 77 9.60 15.34 17.21
C ALA A 77 10.85 15.92 17.89
N LYS A 78 10.69 16.81 18.87
CA LYS A 78 11.79 17.38 19.65
C LYS A 78 12.55 16.30 20.45
N GLU A 79 11.86 15.32 21.00
CA GLU A 79 12.49 14.21 21.74
C GLU A 79 13.23 13.26 20.78
N LEU A 80 12.59 12.89 19.67
CA LEU A 80 13.21 12.06 18.63
C LEU A 80 14.39 12.76 17.94
N SER A 81 14.35 14.08 17.83
CA SER A 81 15.45 14.89 17.28
C SER A 81 16.69 14.88 18.17
N LYS A 82 16.55 14.70 19.50
CA LYS A 82 17.69 14.50 20.40
C LYS A 82 18.38 13.17 20.14
N ASP A 83 17.62 12.11 19.90
CA ASP A 83 18.16 10.80 19.54
C ASP A 83 18.87 10.85 18.19
N LEU A 84 18.26 11.48 17.19
CA LEU A 84 18.86 11.70 15.87
C LEU A 84 20.17 12.50 15.97
N LYS A 85 20.16 13.60 16.73
CA LYS A 85 21.34 14.45 16.98
C LYS A 85 22.45 13.66 17.71
N SER A 86 22.10 12.87 18.72
CA SER A 86 23.02 11.98 19.44
C SER A 86 23.68 10.94 18.52
N HIS A 87 22.95 10.42 17.52
CA HIS A 87 23.54 9.54 16.51
C HIS A 87 24.53 10.27 15.59
N LEU A 88 24.18 11.49 15.16
CA LEU A 88 25.02 12.32 14.29
C LEU A 88 26.30 12.80 15.00
N GLU A 89 26.20 13.28 16.24
CA GLU A 89 27.34 13.75 17.05
C GLU A 89 28.34 12.63 17.35
N LYS A 90 27.88 11.38 17.43
CA LYS A 90 28.73 10.20 17.61
C LYS A 90 29.34 9.68 16.30
N GLY A 91 29.15 10.40 15.18
CA GLY A 91 29.63 9.99 13.85
C GLY A 91 28.96 8.70 13.33
N ARG A 92 27.82 8.30 13.88
CA ARG A 92 27.14 7.05 13.48
C ARG A 92 26.38 7.31 12.17
N PRO A 93 26.48 6.44 11.16
CA PRO A 93 25.67 6.59 9.94
C PRO A 93 24.17 6.42 10.26
N LEU A 94 23.33 7.21 9.60
CA LEU A 94 21.87 7.09 9.66
C LEU A 94 21.42 5.90 8.82
N SER A 95 21.57 4.68 9.36
CA SER A 95 21.08 3.49 8.69
C SER A 95 19.55 3.42 8.74
N LEU A 96 18.95 2.73 7.76
CA LEU A 96 17.50 2.47 7.74
C LEU A 96 17.01 1.88 9.06
N TYR A 97 17.75 0.93 9.65
CA TYR A 97 17.46 0.35 10.97
C TYR A 97 17.37 1.40 12.10
N ARG A 98 18.23 2.43 12.09
CA ARG A 98 18.21 3.47 13.13
C ARG A 98 17.04 4.43 12.93
N LEU A 99 16.76 4.79 11.68
CA LEU A 99 15.59 5.60 11.35
C LEU A 99 14.29 4.88 11.70
N THR A 100 14.17 3.58 11.40
CA THR A 100 13.00 2.78 11.80
C THR A 100 12.88 2.64 13.30
N THR A 101 13.99 2.52 14.03
CA THR A 101 13.99 2.52 15.51
C THR A 101 13.50 3.86 16.08
N ILE A 102 13.93 5.00 15.53
CA ILE A 102 13.47 6.33 15.94
C ILE A 102 11.97 6.51 15.65
N VAL A 103 11.49 6.05 14.48
CA VAL A 103 10.05 6.09 14.14
C VAL A 103 9.23 5.17 15.05
N ALA A 104 9.73 3.97 15.36
CA ALA A 104 9.07 3.04 16.29
C ALA A 104 8.93 3.66 17.69
N LYS A 105 10.00 4.27 18.21
CA LYS A 105 9.99 5.03 19.47
C LYS A 105 9.01 6.21 19.42
N GLY A 106 8.90 6.89 18.29
CA GLY A 106 7.91 7.94 18.07
C GLY A 106 6.47 7.46 18.21
N ARG A 107 6.16 6.29 17.63
CA ARG A 107 4.84 5.66 17.77
C ARG A 107 4.55 5.21 19.19
N GLU A 108 5.55 4.69 19.90
CA GLU A 108 5.42 4.30 21.30
C GLU A 108 5.12 5.51 22.19
N LEU A 109 5.87 6.61 22.03
CA LEU A 109 5.64 7.87 22.75
C LEU A 109 4.27 8.47 22.41
N ALA A 110 3.85 8.40 21.14
CA ALA A 110 2.51 8.83 20.73
C ALA A 110 1.42 7.97 21.38
N GLY A 111 1.59 6.64 21.39
CA GLY A 111 0.70 5.71 22.07
C GLY A 111 0.60 5.96 23.58
N HIS A 112 1.73 6.29 24.22
CA HIS A 112 1.75 6.65 25.64
C HIS A 112 1.00 7.96 25.93
N ASN A 113 1.23 9.00 25.14
CA ASN A 113 0.50 10.27 25.26
C ASN A 113 -1.01 10.04 25.02
N ILE A 114 -1.36 9.21 24.04
CA ILE A 114 -2.73 8.80 23.74
C ILE A 114 -3.40 8.13 24.95
N ALA A 115 -2.74 7.15 25.56
CA ALA A 115 -3.28 6.43 26.71
C ALA A 115 -3.39 7.31 27.95
N GLN A 116 -2.42 8.20 28.17
CA GLN A 116 -2.46 9.18 29.26
C GLN A 116 -3.64 10.15 29.08
N ASN A 117 -3.82 10.68 27.87
CA ASN A 117 -4.91 11.60 27.57
C ASN A 117 -6.30 10.93 27.72
N ASP A 118 -6.44 9.66 27.32
CA ASP A 118 -7.67 8.90 27.53
C ASP A 118 -7.99 8.70 29.02
N GLY A 119 -6.97 8.48 29.86
CA GLY A 119 -7.13 8.40 31.31
C GLY A 119 -7.63 9.71 31.92
N VAL A 120 -7.04 10.84 31.50
CA VAL A 120 -7.45 12.17 31.95
C VAL A 120 -8.88 12.50 31.52
N LEU A 121 -9.24 12.23 30.26
CA LEU A 121 -10.60 12.44 29.76
C LEU A 121 -11.64 11.57 30.49
N LYS A 122 -11.32 10.30 30.78
CA LYS A 122 -12.18 9.43 31.59
C LYS A 122 -12.37 9.95 33.02
N GLY A 123 -11.34 10.55 33.61
CA GLY A 123 -11.40 11.20 34.93
C GLY A 123 -12.26 12.47 34.95
N ALA A 124 -12.20 13.27 33.88
CA ALA A 124 -12.93 14.54 33.77
C ALA A 124 -14.44 14.34 33.48
N MET A 125 -14.83 13.28 32.75
CA MET A 125 -16.22 13.10 32.29
C MET A 125 -17.28 13.08 33.38
N PRO A 126 -17.09 12.41 34.52
CA PRO A 126 -18.06 12.46 35.61
C PRO A 126 -18.31 13.88 36.15
N GLN A 127 -17.33 14.80 36.05
CA GLN A 127 -17.51 16.20 36.46
C GLN A 127 -18.25 17.02 35.40
N ILE A 128 -17.97 16.78 34.11
CA ILE A 128 -18.73 17.36 33.00
C ILE A 128 -20.21 16.97 33.11
N LEU A 129 -20.49 15.71 33.45
CA LEU A 129 -21.84 15.18 33.65
C LEU A 129 -22.50 15.61 34.98
N LYS A 130 -21.72 15.96 36.02
CA LYS A 130 -22.27 16.51 37.28
C LYS A 130 -22.65 17.99 37.14
N GLY A 131 -21.96 18.75 36.29
CA GLY A 131 -22.25 20.16 36.02
C GLY A 131 -23.60 20.40 35.33
N THR A 132 -24.22 19.36 34.76
CA THR A 132 -25.53 19.44 34.07
C THR A 132 -26.74 19.20 34.98
N GLY A 133 -26.52 18.87 36.27
CA GLY A 133 -27.56 18.75 37.30
C GLY A 133 -28.36 17.43 37.26
N THR A 134 -28.48 16.79 38.42
CA THR A 134 -29.24 15.55 38.62
C THR A 134 -30.76 15.82 38.70
N HIS A 135 -31.56 15.06 37.90
CA HIS A 135 -33.04 15.07 37.72
C HIS A 135 -33.60 16.12 36.73
N PRO A 136 -34.55 15.73 35.87
CA PRO A 136 -34.61 16.17 34.48
C PRO A 136 -34.99 17.65 34.39
N PRO A 137 -34.05 18.57 34.09
CA PRO A 137 -34.40 19.94 33.85
C PRO A 137 -34.47 20.20 32.34
N LYS A 138 -35.20 21.25 31.96
CA LYS A 138 -35.19 21.80 30.61
C LYS A 138 -33.75 21.96 30.12
N VAL A 139 -33.48 21.45 28.92
CA VAL A 139 -32.20 21.52 28.21
C VAL A 139 -31.60 22.92 28.38
N PRO A 140 -30.37 23.05 28.93
CA PRO A 140 -29.67 24.33 28.99
C PRO A 140 -29.59 24.92 27.58
N ASN A 141 -29.66 26.25 27.44
CA ASN A 141 -29.38 26.82 26.13
C ASN A 141 -27.93 26.48 25.73
N GLN A 142 -27.71 26.38 24.42
CA GLN A 142 -26.46 25.92 23.82
C GLN A 142 -25.21 26.59 24.39
N GLU A 143 -25.29 27.89 24.66
CA GLU A 143 -24.17 28.70 25.16
C GLU A 143 -23.79 28.34 26.60
N ALA A 144 -24.77 27.98 27.44
CA ALA A 144 -24.53 27.52 28.81
C ALA A 144 -23.87 26.13 28.85
N LEU A 145 -24.23 25.24 27.92
CA LEU A 145 -23.61 23.91 27.80
C LEU A 145 -22.16 24.01 27.32
N GLU A 146 -21.90 24.82 26.29
CA GLU A 146 -20.55 25.09 25.79
C GLU A 146 -19.65 25.70 26.88
N LYS A 147 -20.18 26.65 27.66
CA LYS A 147 -19.47 27.24 28.80
C LYS A 147 -19.20 26.23 29.91
N ALA A 148 -20.16 25.38 30.26
CA ALA A 148 -19.99 24.38 31.32
C ALA A 148 -18.92 23.33 30.95
N ILE A 149 -18.87 22.89 29.68
CA ILE A 149 -17.85 21.97 29.19
C ILE A 149 -16.47 22.62 29.23
N ARG A 150 -16.36 23.89 28.79
CA ARG A 150 -15.11 24.65 28.84
C ARG A 150 -14.62 24.86 30.26
N ASP A 151 -15.49 25.33 31.16
CA ASP A 151 -15.15 25.57 32.56
C ASP A 151 -14.73 24.26 33.26
N ALA A 152 -15.37 23.13 32.95
CA ALA A 152 -15.03 21.83 33.51
C ALA A 152 -13.65 21.33 33.03
N LEU A 153 -13.35 21.46 31.74
CA LEU A 153 -12.05 21.10 31.18
C LEU A 153 -10.92 22.01 31.69
N GLU A 154 -11.17 23.33 31.78
CA GLU A 154 -10.22 24.31 32.30
C GLU A 154 -10.00 24.19 33.82
N SER A 155 -10.96 23.61 34.55
CA SER A 155 -10.85 23.36 35.99
C SER A 155 -10.12 22.06 36.36
N ASP A 156 -9.89 21.15 35.40
CA ASP A 156 -9.21 19.88 35.65
C ASP A 156 -7.68 20.06 35.52
N PRO A 157 -6.92 19.96 36.64
CA PRO A 157 -5.48 20.20 36.63
C PRO A 157 -4.68 19.10 35.92
N GLU A 158 -5.26 17.93 35.63
CA GLU A 158 -4.63 16.91 34.80
C GLU A 158 -4.86 17.20 33.31
N TYR A 159 -6.04 17.72 32.94
CA TYR A 159 -6.32 18.17 31.57
C TYR A 159 -5.37 19.29 31.13
N LEU A 160 -5.10 20.27 32.01
CA LEU A 160 -4.15 21.35 31.73
C LEU A 160 -2.68 20.88 31.60
N LYS A 161 -2.36 19.66 32.05
CA LYS A 161 -1.01 19.07 31.96
C LYS A 161 -0.86 18.06 30.82
N ALA A 162 -1.97 17.62 30.22
CA ALA A 162 -2.03 16.63 29.15
C ALA A 162 -1.46 17.19 27.83
N ARG A 163 -0.76 16.35 27.05
CA ARG A 163 -0.13 16.75 25.78
C ARG A 163 -0.90 16.17 24.59
N PHE A 164 -1.52 17.03 23.79
CA PHE A 164 -2.38 16.63 22.68
C PHE A 164 -1.65 16.73 21.33
N THR A 165 -1.84 15.74 20.45
CA THR A 165 -1.14 15.64 19.16
C THR A 165 -1.95 16.16 17.95
N ASP A 166 -3.29 16.18 18.02
CA ASP A 166 -4.18 16.82 17.03
C ASP A 166 -5.54 17.17 17.66
N SER A 167 -6.08 18.36 17.37
CA SER A 167 -7.35 18.89 17.90
C SER A 167 -8.61 18.27 17.27
N SER A 168 -8.54 17.79 16.04
CA SER A 168 -9.69 17.25 15.29
C SER A 168 -10.05 15.81 15.71
N ASP A 169 -9.03 15.01 16.01
CA ASP A 169 -9.17 13.59 16.39
C ASP A 169 -9.71 13.42 17.83
N ILE A 170 -9.50 14.43 18.68
CA ILE A 170 -9.98 14.47 20.07
C ILE A 170 -11.51 14.57 20.15
N ILE A 171 -12.13 15.39 19.32
CA ILE A 171 -13.54 15.76 19.53
C ILE A 171 -14.48 14.93 18.66
N GLY A 172 -14.06 14.56 17.45
CA GLY A 172 -14.89 13.74 16.56
C GLY A 172 -14.89 12.27 16.94
N THR A 173 -13.70 11.70 17.10
CA THR A 173 -13.52 10.25 17.20
C THR A 173 -13.56 9.75 18.65
N ARG A 174 -12.93 10.49 19.58
CA ARG A 174 -12.77 10.03 20.98
C ARG A 174 -13.88 10.46 21.92
N PHE A 175 -14.35 11.71 21.82
CA PHE A 175 -15.60 12.12 22.49
C PHE A 175 -16.79 11.27 22.02
N GLY A 176 -16.82 10.92 20.72
CA GLY A 176 -17.70 9.92 20.14
C GLY A 176 -17.70 8.60 20.91
N LYS A 177 -16.51 7.99 21.03
CA LYS A 177 -16.32 6.68 21.66
C LYS A 177 -16.60 6.68 23.17
N ILE A 178 -16.16 7.72 23.90
CA ILE A 178 -16.39 7.83 25.36
C ILE A 178 -17.87 8.10 25.67
N ALA A 179 -18.56 8.91 24.87
CA ALA A 179 -20.00 9.14 25.04
C ALA A 179 -20.87 7.94 24.58
N GLU A 180 -20.41 7.15 23.60
CA GLU A 180 -20.98 5.83 23.30
C GLU A 180 -20.80 4.84 24.45
N GLU A 181 -19.61 4.78 25.05
CA GLU A 181 -19.33 3.96 26.24
C GLU A 181 -20.18 4.40 27.45
N ALA A 182 -20.47 5.70 27.58
CA ALA A 182 -21.35 6.26 28.61
C ALA A 182 -22.86 6.15 28.27
N ARG A 183 -23.23 5.60 27.10
CA ARG A 183 -24.61 5.37 26.62
C ARG A 183 -25.51 6.61 26.46
N ASP A 184 -24.96 7.79 26.18
CA ASP A 184 -25.77 9.03 26.03
C ASP A 184 -25.68 9.64 24.61
N ARG A 185 -26.42 9.03 23.67
CA ARG A 185 -26.41 9.34 22.23
C ARG A 185 -26.97 10.73 21.87
N GLU A 186 -27.77 11.33 22.74
CA GLU A 186 -28.42 12.63 22.45
C GLU A 186 -27.43 13.80 22.61
N VAL A 187 -26.50 13.70 23.57
CA VAL A 187 -25.39 14.67 23.72
C VAL A 187 -24.50 14.66 22.47
N LEU A 188 -24.22 13.47 21.92
CA LEU A 188 -23.45 13.32 20.68
C LEU A 188 -24.13 13.92 19.46
N ARG A 189 -25.45 13.72 19.32
CA ARG A 189 -26.24 14.28 18.21
C ARG A 189 -26.23 15.80 18.22
N GLN A 190 -26.24 16.41 19.40
CA GLN A 190 -26.22 17.87 19.55
C GLN A 190 -24.81 18.47 19.45
N MET A 191 -23.76 17.73 19.82
CA MET A 191 -22.37 18.22 19.80
C MET A 191 -21.67 18.10 18.45
N ARG A 192 -22.01 17.11 17.61
CA ARG A 192 -21.30 16.79 16.36
C ARG A 192 -21.07 17.98 15.41
N PRO A 193 -22.03 18.92 15.23
CA PRO A 193 -21.83 20.09 14.35
C PRO A 193 -20.90 21.18 14.93
N HIS A 194 -20.57 21.10 16.22
CA HIS A 194 -19.98 22.22 16.97
C HIS A 194 -18.63 21.89 17.65
N SER A 195 -18.11 20.69 17.41
CA SER A 195 -16.83 20.18 17.92
C SER A 195 -15.67 21.18 17.79
N HIS A 196 -15.59 21.90 16.67
CA HIS A 196 -14.56 22.91 16.39
C HIS A 196 -14.55 24.14 17.32
N ARG A 197 -15.62 24.40 18.09
CA ARG A 197 -15.73 25.57 19.00
C ARG A 197 -15.22 25.30 20.41
N LEU A 198 -14.93 24.03 20.74
CA LEU A 198 -14.56 23.58 22.08
C LEU A 198 -13.03 23.57 22.31
N VAL A 199 -12.22 23.93 21.32
CA VAL A 199 -10.74 24.00 21.41
C VAL A 199 -10.28 25.43 21.66
N SER A 200 -9.36 25.62 22.62
CA SER A 200 -8.78 26.94 22.93
C SER A 200 -8.07 27.56 21.72
N PRO A 201 -8.10 28.91 21.54
CA PRO A 201 -7.59 29.59 20.35
C PRO A 201 -6.12 29.33 20.00
N GLY A 202 -5.28 28.94 20.97
CA GLY A 202 -3.85 28.68 20.79
C GLY A 202 -3.48 27.30 20.21
N LEU A 203 -4.45 26.43 19.92
CA LEU A 203 -4.22 25.05 19.45
C LEU A 203 -4.77 24.77 18.03
N ARG A 204 -5.08 25.81 17.24
CA ARG A 204 -5.62 25.66 15.88
C ARG A 204 -4.49 25.50 14.85
N LYS A 205 -4.56 24.49 13.98
CA LYS A 205 -3.63 24.32 12.84
C LYS A 205 -3.98 25.30 11.70
N PRO A 206 -3.03 25.64 10.81
CA PRO A 206 -3.26 26.49 9.64
C PRO A 206 -4.34 25.99 8.68
N THR A 207 -4.63 24.68 8.63
CA THR A 207 -5.71 24.08 7.82
C THR A 207 -7.11 24.52 8.25
N ASP A 208 -7.32 24.88 9.53
CA ASP A 208 -8.59 25.43 10.00
C ASP A 208 -8.87 26.84 9.44
N SER A 209 -7.83 27.54 8.96
CA SER A 209 -7.98 28.82 8.27
C SER A 209 -8.70 28.69 6.93
N ILE A 210 -8.60 27.53 6.25
CA ILE A 210 -9.24 27.28 4.95
C ILE A 210 -10.75 27.09 5.13
N ALA A 211 -11.17 26.33 6.15
CA ALA A 211 -12.58 26.17 6.50
C ALA A 211 -13.20 27.50 7.00
N LEU A 212 -12.43 28.29 7.76
CA LEU A 212 -12.84 29.62 8.21
C LEU A 212 -12.85 30.66 7.07
N ALA A 213 -11.94 30.55 6.10
CA ALA A 213 -11.88 31.38 4.90
C ALA A 213 -13.05 31.05 3.96
N LEU A 214 -13.39 29.75 3.81
CA LEU A 214 -14.59 29.27 3.10
C LEU A 214 -15.89 29.80 3.72
N GLN A 215 -15.99 29.87 5.06
CA GLN A 215 -17.12 30.49 5.76
C GLN A 215 -17.20 32.01 5.60
N LYS A 216 -16.08 32.68 5.34
CA LYS A 216 -15.98 34.15 5.20
C LYS A 216 -15.94 34.62 3.75
N MET A 217 -16.16 33.73 2.76
CA MET A 217 -16.11 34.13 1.36
C MET A 217 -17.33 34.97 0.97
N PRO A 218 -17.13 35.99 0.11
CA PRO A 218 -18.24 36.72 -0.49
C PRO A 218 -19.23 35.74 -1.14
N PRO A 219 -20.54 35.88 -0.88
CA PRO A 219 -21.55 35.09 -1.58
C PRO A 219 -21.50 35.40 -3.08
N GLY A 220 -21.83 34.40 -3.91
CA GLY A 220 -21.89 34.54 -5.37
C GLY A 220 -20.62 34.17 -6.15
N LEU A 221 -19.55 33.75 -5.47
CA LEU A 221 -18.35 33.20 -6.14
C LEU A 221 -18.60 31.78 -6.66
N SER A 222 -18.13 31.49 -7.88
CA SER A 222 -18.03 30.11 -8.37
C SER A 222 -17.00 29.32 -7.56
N ASP A 223 -17.08 27.99 -7.53
CA ASP A 223 -16.13 27.18 -6.75
C ASP A 223 -14.67 27.35 -7.24
N VAL A 224 -14.51 27.62 -8.54
CA VAL A 224 -13.21 27.99 -9.13
C VAL A 224 -12.73 29.35 -8.59
N GLN A 225 -13.60 30.37 -8.53
CA GLN A 225 -13.25 31.67 -7.97
C GLN A 225 -12.93 31.58 -6.45
N LYS A 226 -13.67 30.76 -5.70
CA LYS A 226 -13.39 30.50 -4.28
C LYS A 226 -12.01 29.88 -4.09
N GLN A 227 -11.69 28.85 -4.86
CA GLN A 227 -10.38 28.19 -4.78
C GLN A 227 -9.23 29.15 -5.11
N ARG A 228 -9.44 30.05 -6.09
CA ARG A 228 -8.47 31.10 -6.45
C ARG A 228 -8.22 32.09 -5.29
N PHE A 229 -9.27 32.53 -4.59
CA PHE A 229 -9.12 33.38 -3.39
C PHE A 229 -8.39 32.67 -2.24
N ILE A 230 -8.65 31.37 -2.02
CA ILE A 230 -7.95 30.57 -0.99
C ILE A 230 -6.46 30.50 -1.28
N ASN A 231 -6.13 30.18 -2.53
CA ASN A 231 -4.74 30.05 -2.95
C ASN A 231 -4.02 31.41 -2.79
N GLY A 232 -4.69 32.51 -3.11
CA GLY A 232 -4.14 33.85 -2.92
C GLY A 232 -3.90 34.22 -1.45
N GLU A 233 -4.83 33.92 -0.53
CA GLU A 233 -4.63 34.21 0.90
C GLU A 233 -3.57 33.34 1.55
N LYS A 234 -3.54 32.04 1.24
CA LYS A 234 -2.49 31.13 1.70
C LYS A 234 -1.11 31.66 1.32
N PHE A 235 -0.99 32.14 0.09
CA PHE A 235 0.24 32.66 -0.45
C PHE A 235 0.69 33.98 0.17
N LEU A 236 -0.23 34.90 0.45
CA LEU A 236 0.09 36.12 1.21
C LEU A 236 0.66 35.77 2.59
N GLY A 237 0.13 34.73 3.24
CA GLY A 237 0.68 34.17 4.47
C GLY A 237 2.13 33.70 4.30
N GLU A 238 2.40 32.89 3.29
CA GLU A 238 3.76 32.39 3.00
C GLU A 238 4.77 33.54 2.76
N VAL A 239 4.37 34.59 2.03
CA VAL A 239 5.23 35.76 1.78
C VAL A 239 5.37 36.63 3.03
N GLN A 240 4.34 36.76 3.86
CA GLN A 240 4.39 37.48 5.14
C GLN A 240 5.33 36.78 6.15
N ASP A 241 5.30 35.45 6.20
CA ASP A 241 6.22 34.65 7.00
C ASP A 241 7.66 34.84 6.52
N LEU A 242 7.85 34.94 5.20
CA LEU A 242 9.13 35.27 4.60
C LEU A 242 9.60 36.68 5.03
N VAL A 243 8.77 37.71 4.88
CA VAL A 243 9.09 39.10 5.29
C VAL A 243 9.46 39.21 6.78
N THR A 244 8.85 38.39 7.63
CA THR A 244 9.06 38.44 9.09
C THR A 244 10.21 37.55 9.56
N SER A 245 10.76 36.69 8.70
CA SER A 245 11.88 35.82 9.05
C SER A 245 13.15 36.65 9.36
N PRO A 246 13.85 36.34 10.46
CA PRO A 246 15.09 37.02 10.84
C PRO A 246 16.30 36.60 9.98
N ASP A 247 16.24 35.44 9.31
CA ASP A 247 17.38 34.81 8.60
C ASP A 247 17.25 34.87 7.06
N LEU A 248 16.55 35.88 6.56
CA LEU A 248 16.16 36.02 5.16
C LEU A 248 17.38 36.08 4.21
N GLN A 249 17.52 35.12 3.29
CA GLN A 249 18.57 35.16 2.28
C GLN A 249 18.11 35.93 1.03
N PRO A 250 19.01 36.53 0.23
CA PRO A 250 18.63 37.23 -1.00
C PRO A 250 17.80 36.38 -1.98
N GLY A 251 18.05 35.07 -2.05
CA GLY A 251 17.28 34.14 -2.87
C GLY A 251 15.83 33.96 -2.41
N ASP A 252 15.58 33.99 -1.09
CA ASP A 252 14.23 33.94 -0.52
C ASP A 252 13.45 35.19 -0.88
N ILE A 253 14.11 36.36 -0.82
CA ILE A 253 13.51 37.64 -1.16
C ILE A 253 13.11 37.68 -2.65
N GLN A 254 14.01 37.24 -3.54
CA GLN A 254 13.70 37.18 -4.97
C GLN A 254 12.53 36.22 -5.25
N LYS A 255 12.51 35.06 -4.58
CA LYS A 255 11.41 34.10 -4.67
C LYS A 255 10.09 34.75 -4.24
N GLY A 256 10.07 35.48 -3.12
CA GLY A 256 8.91 36.23 -2.64
C GLY A 256 8.46 37.34 -3.61
N LEU A 257 9.40 38.06 -4.23
CA LEU A 257 9.10 39.12 -5.21
C LEU A 257 8.53 38.56 -6.53
N ASP A 258 9.11 37.48 -7.07
CA ASP A 258 8.61 36.79 -8.27
C ASP A 258 7.21 36.22 -8.02
N GLN A 259 7.01 35.70 -6.82
CA GLN A 259 5.74 35.21 -6.31
C GLN A 259 4.67 36.32 -6.26
N LEU A 260 4.97 37.45 -5.63
CA LEU A 260 4.06 38.60 -5.60
C LEU A 260 3.78 39.17 -7.00
N ALA A 261 4.76 39.18 -7.91
CA ALA A 261 4.57 39.67 -9.27
C ALA A 261 3.56 38.80 -10.05
N ARG A 262 3.74 37.47 -10.04
CA ARG A 262 2.82 36.53 -10.69
C ARG A 262 1.41 36.70 -10.16
N MET A 263 1.25 36.74 -8.85
CA MET A 263 -0.09 36.78 -8.25
C MET A 263 -0.79 38.14 -8.44
N SER A 264 -0.02 39.24 -8.55
CA SER A 264 -0.57 40.57 -8.87
C SER A 264 -1.13 40.60 -10.29
N GLU A 265 -0.46 39.93 -11.22
CA GLU A 265 -0.93 39.77 -12.60
C GLU A 265 -2.23 38.94 -12.67
N LEU A 266 -2.33 37.88 -11.86
CA LEU A 266 -3.54 37.06 -11.77
C LEU A 266 -4.75 37.81 -11.19
N LEU A 267 -4.51 38.83 -10.36
CA LEU A 267 -5.54 39.62 -9.69
C LEU A 267 -5.92 40.92 -10.44
N LYS A 268 -5.20 41.33 -11.49
CA LYS A 268 -5.51 42.55 -12.25
C LYS A 268 -6.71 42.38 -13.20
N PRO A 269 -7.64 43.35 -13.25
CA PRO A 269 -8.72 43.34 -14.25
C PRO A 269 -8.15 43.33 -15.68
N GLY A 270 -8.51 42.31 -16.47
CA GLY A 270 -8.16 42.23 -17.90
C GLY A 270 -6.86 41.49 -18.26
N GLY A 271 -6.36 40.61 -17.39
CA GLY A 271 -5.25 39.69 -17.71
C GLY A 271 -5.56 38.79 -18.92
N SER A 272 -4.51 38.36 -19.63
CA SER A 272 -4.64 37.54 -20.85
C SER A 272 -5.52 36.29 -20.63
N PRO A 273 -6.48 35.97 -21.52
CA PRO A 273 -7.42 34.84 -21.33
C PRO A 273 -6.82 33.44 -21.36
N THR A 274 -5.53 33.31 -21.69
CA THR A 274 -4.89 32.01 -22.00
C THR A 274 -4.26 31.32 -20.79
N ASP A 275 -4.28 31.92 -19.61
CA ASP A 275 -3.72 31.33 -18.39
C ASP A 275 -4.85 30.87 -17.46
N ASP A 276 -4.89 29.56 -17.16
CA ASP A 276 -5.98 28.94 -16.41
C ASP A 276 -6.12 29.43 -14.95
N SER A 277 -5.15 30.21 -14.49
CA SER A 277 -4.97 30.68 -13.12
C SER A 277 -5.53 32.09 -12.81
N CYS A 278 -6.05 32.84 -13.79
CA CYS A 278 -6.51 34.24 -13.59
C CYS A 278 -7.77 34.34 -12.69
N VAL A 279 -7.81 35.29 -11.75
CA VAL A 279 -8.92 35.48 -10.78
C VAL A 279 -10.07 36.31 -11.37
N CYS A 280 -9.86 37.00 -12.49
CA CYS A 280 -10.90 37.77 -13.15
C CYS A 280 -11.93 36.88 -13.85
N ALA A 281 -13.17 37.37 -13.95
CA ALA A 281 -14.24 36.70 -14.68
C ALA A 281 -13.81 36.48 -16.14
N ARG A 282 -13.76 35.21 -16.57
CA ARG A 282 -13.61 34.87 -17.99
C ARG A 282 -14.81 35.40 -18.79
N PRO A 283 -14.69 35.59 -20.11
CA PRO A 283 -15.86 35.76 -20.97
C PRO A 283 -16.85 34.61 -20.74
N GLY A 284 -17.98 34.90 -20.09
CA GLY A 284 -19.01 33.90 -19.71
C GLY A 284 -19.08 33.54 -18.22
N GLU A 285 -18.11 33.93 -17.39
CA GLU A 285 -18.24 33.86 -15.93
C GLU A 285 -18.99 35.08 -15.40
N PRO A 286 -19.79 34.93 -14.32
CA PRO A 286 -20.44 36.07 -13.69
C PRO A 286 -19.39 37.06 -13.16
N PRO A 287 -19.63 38.38 -13.29
CA PRO A 287 -18.75 39.39 -12.71
C PRO A 287 -18.61 39.18 -11.20
N LEU A 288 -17.44 39.52 -10.66
CA LEU A 288 -17.21 39.46 -9.22
C LEU A 288 -18.24 40.33 -8.49
N SER A 289 -18.76 39.85 -7.36
CA SER A 289 -19.61 40.68 -6.51
C SER A 289 -18.82 41.88 -5.98
N PRO A 290 -19.47 43.02 -5.66
CA PRO A 290 -18.78 44.18 -5.08
C PRO A 290 -17.93 43.84 -3.85
N GLU A 291 -18.38 42.88 -3.03
CA GLU A 291 -17.64 42.37 -1.87
C GLU A 291 -16.39 41.57 -2.27
N ALA A 292 -16.45 40.81 -3.36
CA ALA A 292 -15.30 40.09 -3.91
C ALA A 292 -14.30 41.02 -4.58
N GLU A 293 -14.76 42.06 -5.30
CA GLU A 293 -13.88 43.10 -5.83
C GLU A 293 -13.15 43.84 -4.70
N LYS A 294 -13.88 44.20 -3.64
CA LYS A 294 -13.28 44.84 -2.46
C LYS A 294 -12.23 43.95 -1.77
N ARG A 295 -12.44 42.63 -1.72
CA ARG A 295 -11.47 41.68 -1.15
C ARG A 295 -10.25 41.51 -2.06
N ARG A 296 -10.45 41.41 -3.38
CA ARG A 296 -9.36 41.41 -4.38
C ARG A 296 -8.49 42.66 -4.25
N ASP A 297 -9.11 43.83 -4.13
CA ASP A 297 -8.39 45.10 -4.02
C ASP A 297 -7.63 45.22 -2.70
N ALA A 298 -8.17 44.66 -1.61
CA ALA A 298 -7.45 44.54 -0.34
C ALA A 298 -6.22 43.62 -0.47
N MET A 299 -6.36 42.46 -1.11
CA MET A 299 -5.24 41.55 -1.37
C MET A 299 -4.16 42.23 -2.24
N LEU A 300 -4.54 42.94 -3.29
CA LEU A 300 -3.59 43.71 -4.12
C LEU A 300 -2.82 44.76 -3.30
N LYS A 301 -3.49 45.40 -2.34
CA LYS A 301 -2.86 46.38 -1.44
C LYS A 301 -1.91 45.71 -0.44
N ASP A 302 -2.29 44.55 0.10
CA ASP A 302 -1.43 43.76 1.00
C ASP A 302 -0.19 43.26 0.25
N MET A 303 -0.34 42.90 -1.03
CA MET A 303 0.78 42.54 -1.90
C MET A 303 1.74 43.70 -2.15
N GLU A 304 1.22 44.91 -2.39
CA GLU A 304 2.04 46.11 -2.52
C GLU A 304 2.81 46.41 -1.23
N HIS A 305 2.16 46.21 -0.08
CA HIS A 305 2.79 46.38 1.23
C HIS A 305 3.90 45.34 1.49
N LEU A 306 3.61 44.05 1.26
CA LEU A 306 4.58 42.96 1.38
C LEU A 306 5.76 43.14 0.42
N ARG A 307 5.48 43.59 -0.80
CA ARG A 307 6.51 43.93 -1.78
C ARG A 307 7.39 45.07 -1.29
N GLY A 308 6.80 46.13 -0.72
CA GLY A 308 7.52 47.23 -0.09
C GLY A 308 8.44 46.73 1.03
N ALA A 309 7.93 45.87 1.92
CA ALA A 309 8.69 45.31 3.03
C ALA A 309 9.84 44.38 2.57
N LEU A 310 9.65 43.59 1.51
CA LEU A 310 10.71 42.79 0.90
C LEU A 310 11.81 43.67 0.26
N LEU A 311 11.41 44.76 -0.40
CA LEU A 311 12.35 45.72 -0.99
C LEU A 311 13.10 46.54 0.07
N GLU A 312 12.42 46.90 1.17
CA GLU A 312 13.03 47.54 2.34
C GLU A 312 14.09 46.63 2.98
N ARG A 313 13.79 45.33 3.11
CA ARG A 313 14.76 44.33 3.59
C ARG A 313 15.99 44.15 2.67
N LEU A 314 15.88 44.50 1.39
CA LEU A 314 17.01 44.56 0.45
C LEU A 314 17.79 45.89 0.51
N GLY A 315 17.41 46.82 1.38
CA GLY A 315 18.01 48.15 1.47
C GLY A 315 17.67 49.04 0.27
N MET A 316 16.52 48.81 -0.37
CA MET A 316 16.07 49.55 -1.57
C MET A 316 15.05 50.64 -1.21
N GLU A 317 15.35 51.50 -0.24
CA GLU A 317 14.50 52.67 0.08
C GLU A 317 14.61 53.80 -0.98
N ASP A 318 13.56 54.61 -1.05
CA ASP A 318 13.41 55.80 -1.88
C ASP A 318 14.58 56.78 -1.68
N GLY A 319 15.53 56.74 -2.61
CA GLY A 319 16.65 57.69 -2.70
C GLY A 319 17.97 57.08 -3.20
N GLY A 320 18.13 55.75 -3.13
CA GLY A 320 19.33 55.04 -3.61
C GLY A 320 19.05 53.81 -4.49
N GLY A 321 17.80 53.59 -4.89
CA GLY A 321 17.37 52.41 -5.65
C GLY A 321 17.86 52.38 -7.09
N LEU A 322 17.93 51.16 -7.65
CA LEU A 322 18.14 50.91 -9.08
C LEU A 322 17.27 51.86 -9.91
N SER A 323 17.86 52.53 -10.89
CA SER A 323 17.10 53.34 -11.85
C SER A 323 16.00 52.49 -12.51
N ILE A 324 14.93 53.12 -12.99
CA ILE A 324 13.84 52.44 -13.72
C ILE A 324 14.41 51.58 -14.86
N ALA A 325 15.46 52.05 -15.54
CA ALA A 325 16.15 51.30 -16.58
C ALA A 325 16.80 50.01 -16.05
N GLN A 326 17.50 50.09 -14.91
CA GLN A 326 18.14 48.93 -14.27
C GLN A 326 17.13 47.93 -13.71
N GLY A 327 16.05 48.41 -13.07
CA GLY A 327 14.97 47.53 -12.62
C GLY A 327 14.26 46.82 -13.77
N ASN A 328 14.13 47.49 -14.93
CA ASN A 328 13.59 46.89 -16.15
C ASN A 328 14.58 45.90 -16.78
N ALA A 329 15.89 46.17 -16.74
CA ALA A 329 16.92 45.24 -17.25
C ALA A 329 16.98 43.95 -16.44
N ILE A 330 16.95 44.02 -15.10
CA ILE A 330 16.89 42.82 -14.22
C ILE A 330 15.63 41.99 -14.54
N ARG A 331 14.47 42.64 -14.67
CA ARG A 331 13.21 41.95 -14.98
C ARG A 331 13.23 41.34 -16.38
N GLY A 332 13.71 42.09 -17.37
CA GLY A 332 13.85 41.65 -18.76
C GLY A 332 14.74 40.41 -18.84
N LEU A 333 15.92 40.49 -18.23
CA LEU A 333 16.90 39.40 -18.21
C LEU A 333 16.36 38.16 -17.52
N ASN A 334 15.79 38.28 -16.31
CA ASN A 334 15.25 37.10 -15.62
C ASN A 334 14.09 36.46 -16.39
N THR A 335 13.18 37.26 -16.95
CA THR A 335 12.04 36.76 -17.75
C THR A 335 12.52 36.03 -19.00
N ARG A 336 13.49 36.62 -19.70
CA ARG A 336 14.10 36.06 -20.91
C ARG A 336 14.86 34.78 -20.62
N LEU A 337 15.68 34.75 -19.56
CA LEU A 337 16.40 33.55 -19.12
C LEU A 337 15.43 32.43 -18.74
N ASN A 338 14.35 32.72 -18.01
CA ASN A 338 13.32 31.71 -17.69
C ASN A 338 12.61 31.16 -18.93
N THR A 339 12.29 32.04 -19.88
CA THR A 339 11.62 31.66 -21.13
C THR A 339 12.54 30.76 -21.96
N LEU A 340 13.80 31.17 -22.13
CA LEU A 340 14.79 30.41 -22.88
C LEU A 340 15.12 29.07 -22.24
N ASP A 341 15.26 29.00 -20.92
CA ASP A 341 15.54 27.73 -20.24
C ASP A 341 14.39 26.73 -20.47
N LYS A 342 13.14 27.22 -20.44
CA LYS A 342 11.97 26.41 -20.77
C LYS A 342 11.95 25.98 -22.24
N GLU A 343 12.13 26.91 -23.17
CA GLU A 343 12.13 26.63 -24.61
C GLU A 343 13.24 25.63 -24.99
N ILE A 344 14.41 25.72 -24.36
CA ILE A 344 15.52 24.78 -24.53
C ILE A 344 15.14 23.40 -23.97
N THR A 345 14.61 23.33 -22.74
CA THR A 345 14.20 22.06 -22.12
C THR A 345 13.09 21.35 -22.89
N ASP A 346 12.13 22.11 -23.41
CA ASP A 346 10.99 21.59 -24.17
C ASP A 346 11.34 21.32 -25.65
N GLY A 347 12.55 21.70 -26.09
CA GLY A 347 13.01 21.59 -27.47
C GLY A 347 12.25 22.47 -28.48
N SER A 348 11.56 23.51 -27.99
CA SER A 348 10.70 24.39 -28.79
C SER A 348 11.38 25.67 -29.27
N ILE A 349 12.67 25.86 -28.94
CA ILE A 349 13.41 27.07 -29.30
C ILE A 349 13.50 27.27 -30.82
N ASP A 350 13.16 28.49 -31.26
CA ASP A 350 13.32 28.91 -32.65
C ASP A 350 14.82 29.14 -32.95
N LYS A 351 15.43 28.17 -33.64
CA LYS A 351 16.86 28.19 -34.00
C LYS A 351 17.27 29.48 -34.73
N ALA A 352 16.37 30.07 -35.53
CA ALA A 352 16.65 31.30 -36.25
C ALA A 352 16.80 32.52 -35.34
N LYS A 353 16.23 32.48 -34.12
CA LYS A 353 16.23 33.59 -33.16
C LYS A 353 17.31 33.48 -32.09
N VAL A 354 18.08 32.39 -32.05
CA VAL A 354 19.14 32.20 -31.04
C VAL A 354 20.11 33.39 -30.99
N GLY A 355 20.52 33.92 -32.16
CA GLY A 355 21.37 35.12 -32.24
C GLY A 355 20.72 36.38 -31.67
N GLU A 356 19.40 36.56 -31.86
CA GLU A 356 18.65 37.67 -31.27
C GLU A 356 18.56 37.55 -29.75
N HIS A 357 18.34 36.33 -29.24
CA HIS A 357 18.30 36.05 -27.80
C HIS A 357 19.65 36.29 -27.11
N LEU A 358 20.75 35.86 -27.73
CA LEU A 358 22.11 36.12 -27.23
C LEU A 358 22.45 37.62 -27.21
N THR A 359 22.04 38.35 -28.24
CA THR A 359 22.24 39.80 -28.32
C THR A 359 21.43 40.50 -27.21
N ALA A 360 20.16 40.14 -27.03
CA ALA A 360 19.33 40.72 -26.00
C ALA A 360 19.83 40.44 -24.57
N ILE A 361 20.31 39.23 -24.29
CA ILE A 361 20.94 38.90 -22.99
C ILE A 361 22.17 39.79 -22.76
N ARG A 362 23.01 39.97 -23.79
CA ARG A 362 24.21 40.82 -23.71
C ARG A 362 23.86 42.28 -23.45
N ASP A 363 22.90 42.82 -24.20
CA ASP A 363 22.44 44.21 -24.05
C ASP A 363 21.87 44.45 -22.63
N GLU A 364 21.11 43.48 -22.11
CA GLU A 364 20.56 43.55 -20.75
C GLU A 364 21.66 43.45 -19.67
N ILE A 365 22.70 42.62 -19.87
CA ILE A 365 23.88 42.56 -18.98
C ILE A 365 24.68 43.86 -19.02
N GLU A 366 24.88 44.46 -20.19
CA GLU A 366 25.63 45.71 -20.35
C GLU A 366 24.95 46.87 -19.59
N VAL A 367 23.61 46.90 -19.60
CA VAL A 367 22.83 47.85 -18.77
C VAL A 367 23.02 47.62 -17.27
N LEU A 368 23.20 46.37 -16.83
CA LEU A 368 23.49 46.02 -15.43
C LEU A 368 24.94 46.32 -15.04
N GLU A 369 25.88 46.26 -15.98
CA GLU A 369 27.30 46.61 -15.76
C GLU A 369 27.55 48.12 -15.71
N GLY A 370 26.65 48.92 -16.29
CA GLY A 370 26.71 50.39 -16.24
C GLY A 370 26.43 51.01 -14.86
N ILE A 371 26.33 50.23 -13.78
CA ILE A 371 26.11 50.73 -12.41
C ILE A 371 27.44 51.22 -11.83
N ALA A 372 27.56 52.53 -11.57
CA ALA A 372 28.81 53.14 -11.11
C ALA A 372 29.28 52.61 -9.73
N THR A 373 28.35 52.22 -8.84
CA THR A 373 28.61 51.59 -7.53
C THR A 373 27.37 50.82 -7.05
N PRO A 374 27.22 49.53 -7.41
CA PRO A 374 26.13 48.71 -6.87
C PRO A 374 26.32 48.47 -5.37
N THR A 375 25.23 48.32 -4.63
CA THR A 375 25.30 47.79 -3.24
C THR A 375 25.70 46.31 -3.27
N ASP A 376 26.22 45.77 -2.16
CA ASP A 376 26.60 44.36 -2.07
C ASP A 376 25.45 43.41 -2.45
N ALA A 377 24.21 43.76 -2.10
CA ALA A 377 23.02 43.02 -2.48
C ALA A 377 22.70 43.12 -3.99
N GLN A 378 22.85 44.31 -4.58
CA GLN A 378 22.68 44.50 -6.03
C GLN A 378 23.74 43.73 -6.81
N GLN A 379 24.99 43.75 -6.34
CA GLN A 379 26.09 43.01 -6.96
C GLN A 379 25.83 41.50 -6.90
N ALA A 380 25.37 40.98 -5.77
CA ALA A 380 25.04 39.55 -5.64
C ALA A 380 23.93 39.11 -6.63
N VAL A 381 22.88 39.93 -6.83
CA VAL A 381 21.82 39.64 -7.81
C VAL A 381 22.36 39.68 -9.25
N ILE A 382 23.22 40.66 -9.56
CA ILE A 382 23.86 40.78 -10.87
C ILE A 382 24.75 39.55 -11.14
N ASP A 383 25.54 39.12 -10.16
CA ASP A 383 26.43 37.96 -10.29
C ASP A 383 25.64 36.66 -10.53
N VAL A 384 24.51 36.46 -9.84
CA VAL A 384 23.61 35.31 -10.06
C VAL A 384 23.02 35.33 -11.46
N LEU A 385 22.54 36.49 -11.93
CA LEU A 385 21.96 36.62 -13.26
C LEU A 385 23.00 36.46 -14.38
N LYS A 386 24.23 36.93 -14.17
CA LYS A 386 25.36 36.70 -15.08
C LYS A 386 25.73 35.23 -15.16
N ALA A 387 25.90 34.57 -14.02
CA ALA A 387 26.19 33.13 -13.98
C ALA A 387 25.10 32.32 -14.71
N ARG A 388 23.82 32.68 -14.51
CA ARG A 388 22.70 32.04 -15.21
C ARG A 388 22.67 32.35 -16.70
N ALA A 389 22.98 33.59 -17.08
CA ALA A 389 23.08 33.99 -18.48
C ALA A 389 24.22 33.28 -19.20
N GLU A 390 25.37 33.09 -18.55
CA GLU A 390 26.49 32.30 -19.08
C GLU A 390 26.09 30.83 -19.32
N VAL A 391 25.34 30.22 -18.41
CA VAL A 391 24.81 28.85 -18.58
C VAL A 391 23.87 28.77 -19.78
N ILE A 392 22.90 29.70 -19.90
CA ILE A 392 21.96 29.70 -21.02
C ILE A 392 22.65 30.04 -22.34
N GLN A 393 23.57 30.99 -22.34
CA GLN A 393 24.40 31.29 -23.50
C GLN A 393 25.20 30.05 -23.93
N GLY A 394 25.78 29.32 -22.99
CA GLY A 394 26.42 28.03 -23.27
C GLY A 394 25.48 27.03 -23.94
N LYS A 395 24.27 26.84 -23.40
CA LYS A 395 23.24 25.97 -24.02
C LYS A 395 22.86 26.42 -25.43
N LEU A 396 22.68 27.71 -25.65
CA LEU A 396 22.32 28.29 -26.95
C LEU A 396 23.44 28.16 -28.00
N GLU A 397 24.69 28.40 -27.60
CA GLU A 397 25.88 28.17 -28.42
C GLU A 397 25.99 26.69 -28.80
N MET A 398 25.71 25.78 -27.87
CA MET A 398 25.67 24.35 -28.15
C MET A 398 24.54 23.98 -29.11
N ILE A 399 23.32 24.51 -28.97
CA ILE A 399 22.20 24.24 -29.89
C ILE A 399 22.53 24.68 -31.32
N ALA A 400 23.07 25.90 -31.48
CA ALA A 400 23.46 26.43 -32.79
C ALA A 400 24.57 25.60 -33.45
N LEU A 401 25.43 25.00 -32.64
CA LEU A 401 26.50 24.12 -33.10
C LEU A 401 25.97 22.71 -33.44
N PHE A 402 25.12 22.15 -32.60
CA PHE A 402 24.51 20.83 -32.76
C PHE A 402 23.59 20.72 -33.98
N ASP A 403 23.01 21.84 -34.41
CA ASP A 403 22.30 21.94 -35.69
C ASP A 403 23.17 21.49 -36.88
N LYS A 404 24.48 21.73 -36.84
CA LYS A 404 25.41 21.30 -37.90
C LYS A 404 25.70 19.81 -37.89
N TYR A 405 25.55 19.19 -36.73
CA TYR A 405 25.68 17.75 -36.55
C TYR A 405 24.32 17.05 -36.61
N ASP A 406 23.24 17.74 -37.00
CA ASP A 406 21.89 17.19 -37.11
C ASP A 406 21.36 16.58 -35.80
N VAL A 407 21.74 17.14 -34.65
CA VAL A 407 21.20 16.74 -33.34
C VAL A 407 19.94 17.55 -33.07
N SER A 408 18.85 16.84 -32.83
CA SER A 408 17.57 17.47 -32.53
C SER A 408 17.54 17.98 -31.08
N PRO A 409 16.70 18.97 -30.77
CA PRO A 409 16.48 19.37 -29.38
C PRO A 409 15.99 18.22 -28.48
N THR A 410 15.26 17.25 -29.06
CA THR A 410 14.81 16.04 -28.36
C THR A 410 15.99 15.17 -27.91
N ASP A 411 17.01 15.02 -28.77
CA ASP A 411 18.23 14.27 -28.44
C ASP A 411 19.00 14.94 -27.29
N LEU A 412 19.11 16.28 -27.32
CA LEU A 412 19.75 17.06 -26.25
C LEU A 412 18.99 16.91 -24.92
N ALA A 413 17.66 16.93 -24.97
CA ALA A 413 16.82 16.73 -23.79
C ALA A 413 16.97 15.31 -23.23
N ALA A 414 17.08 14.28 -24.09
CA ALA A 414 17.33 12.90 -23.67
C ALA A 414 18.69 12.74 -23.00
N LEU A 415 19.76 13.27 -23.60
CA LEU A 415 21.11 13.28 -23.02
C LEU A 415 21.16 14.03 -21.69
N GLY A 416 20.46 15.16 -21.58
CA GLY A 416 20.32 15.90 -20.33
C GLY A 416 19.64 15.10 -19.23
N ARG A 417 18.60 14.32 -19.56
CA ARG A 417 17.93 13.39 -18.60
C ARG A 417 18.86 12.29 -18.10
N MET A 418 19.84 11.91 -18.91
CA MET A 418 20.87 10.92 -18.57
C MET A 418 22.02 11.51 -17.73
N GLY A 419 21.98 12.80 -17.40
CA GLY A 419 23.03 13.49 -16.65
C GLY A 419 24.28 13.80 -17.49
N VAL A 420 24.21 13.70 -18.81
CA VAL A 420 25.33 14.03 -19.70
C VAL A 420 25.47 15.55 -19.77
N ASP A 421 26.57 16.08 -19.24
CA ASP A 421 26.91 17.50 -19.39
C ASP A 421 27.47 17.77 -20.79
N ILE A 422 26.56 18.08 -21.71
CA ILE A 422 26.89 18.31 -23.12
C ILE A 422 27.78 19.56 -23.29
N SER A 423 27.79 20.49 -22.32
CA SER A 423 28.67 21.68 -22.38
C SER A 423 30.15 21.30 -22.26
N ALA A 424 30.46 20.12 -21.71
CA ALA A 424 31.81 19.59 -21.63
C ALA A 424 32.41 19.23 -23.00
N MET A 425 31.62 19.15 -24.07
CA MET A 425 32.10 18.96 -25.44
C MET A 425 32.78 20.20 -26.03
N ARG A 426 32.56 21.39 -25.45
CA ARG A 426 33.04 22.68 -25.98
C ARG A 426 34.54 22.69 -26.36
N PRO A 427 35.48 22.09 -25.59
CA PRO A 427 36.90 22.09 -25.92
C PRO A 427 37.28 21.21 -27.13
N MET A 428 36.44 20.25 -27.53
CA MET A 428 36.69 19.39 -28.69
C MET A 428 36.28 20.02 -30.01
N LEU A 429 35.59 21.15 -29.94
CA LEU A 429 35.01 21.76 -31.13
C LEU A 429 36.12 22.48 -31.91
N PRO A 430 36.19 22.29 -33.24
CA PRO A 430 37.12 23.03 -34.06
C PRO A 430 36.84 24.52 -33.91
N SER A 431 37.91 25.31 -33.75
CA SER A 431 37.83 26.77 -33.71
C SER A 431 37.28 27.38 -34.99
N ASP A 432 37.35 26.64 -36.11
CA ASP A 432 36.64 26.95 -37.34
C ASP A 432 35.28 26.23 -37.34
N PRO A 433 34.16 26.95 -37.25
CA PRO A 433 32.84 26.35 -37.19
C PRO A 433 32.39 25.76 -38.54
N THR A 434 33.19 25.81 -39.61
CA THR A 434 32.86 25.25 -40.94
C THR A 434 33.44 23.84 -41.17
N THR A 435 34.37 23.38 -40.34
CA THR A 435 34.96 22.03 -40.44
C THR A 435 34.23 21.07 -39.49
N VAL A 436 33.70 19.98 -40.05
CA VAL A 436 33.15 18.87 -39.26
C VAL A 436 34.30 17.92 -38.94
N ASP A 437 34.71 17.86 -37.68
CA ASP A 437 35.66 16.84 -37.22
C ASP A 437 34.98 15.45 -37.29
N PRO A 438 35.55 14.46 -38.02
CA PRO A 438 34.98 13.13 -38.14
C PRO A 438 34.78 12.41 -36.80
N HIS A 439 35.67 12.59 -35.83
CA HIS A 439 35.57 11.96 -34.51
C HIS A 439 34.49 12.60 -33.65
N VAL A 440 34.32 13.92 -33.74
CA VAL A 440 33.19 14.61 -33.08
C VAL A 440 31.88 14.17 -33.71
N LYS A 441 31.83 13.99 -35.03
CA LYS A 441 30.64 13.48 -35.70
C LYS A 441 30.28 12.07 -35.25
N GLU A 442 31.25 11.15 -35.18
CA GLU A 442 31.04 9.78 -34.72
C GLU A 442 30.54 9.74 -33.26
N LEU A 443 31.15 10.54 -32.37
CA LEU A 443 30.71 10.69 -30.99
C LEU A 443 29.27 11.22 -30.91
N VAL A 444 28.93 12.23 -31.71
CA VAL A 444 27.60 12.83 -31.76
C VAL A 444 26.55 11.86 -32.32
N ASP A 445 26.87 11.14 -33.40
CA ASP A 445 25.96 10.14 -33.99
C ASP A 445 25.69 8.99 -33.00
N GLY A 446 26.71 8.55 -32.25
CA GLY A 446 26.55 7.58 -31.17
C GLY A 446 25.72 8.11 -29.98
N MET A 447 25.89 9.38 -29.61
CA MET A 447 25.06 10.04 -28.58
C MET A 447 23.59 10.13 -29.02
N LYS A 448 23.31 10.45 -30.29
CA LYS A 448 21.93 10.41 -30.82
C LYS A 448 21.33 9.02 -30.75
N GLN A 449 22.12 8.01 -31.11
CA GLN A 449 21.64 6.64 -31.07
C GLN A 449 21.34 6.18 -29.64
N LEU A 450 22.19 6.56 -28.69
CA LEU A 450 21.96 6.34 -27.26
C LEU A 450 20.69 7.07 -26.78
N ALA A 451 20.53 8.34 -27.14
CA ALA A 451 19.35 9.15 -26.81
C ALA A 451 18.06 8.54 -27.38
N GLY A 452 18.05 8.19 -28.67
CA GLY A 452 16.93 7.55 -29.34
C GLY A 452 16.60 6.18 -28.75
N THR A 453 17.63 5.39 -28.39
CA THR A 453 17.45 4.11 -27.69
C THR A 453 16.82 4.34 -26.32
N HIS A 454 17.33 5.28 -25.54
CA HIS A 454 16.82 5.58 -24.20
C HIS A 454 15.37 6.06 -24.26
N ASP A 455 15.03 6.95 -25.19
CA ASP A 455 13.66 7.42 -25.39
C ASP A 455 12.75 6.32 -25.93
N ALA A 456 13.22 5.46 -26.84
CA ALA A 456 12.47 4.28 -27.26
C ALA A 456 12.19 3.37 -26.06
N LEU A 457 13.22 2.98 -25.29
CA LEU A 457 13.13 2.17 -24.08
C LEU A 457 12.15 2.76 -23.06
N ARG A 458 12.06 4.09 -22.97
CA ARG A 458 11.18 4.81 -22.05
C ARG A 458 9.73 4.94 -22.56
N THR A 459 9.56 5.25 -23.84
CA THR A 459 8.24 5.54 -24.45
C THR A 459 7.52 4.29 -24.93
N ASN A 460 8.18 3.13 -24.84
CA ASN A 460 7.69 1.83 -25.27
C ASN A 460 7.12 1.80 -26.69
N GLN A 461 7.66 2.61 -27.60
CA GLN A 461 7.40 2.54 -29.05
C GLN A 461 8.05 1.31 -29.71
N TRP A 462 7.82 0.10 -29.17
CA TRP A 462 8.50 -1.17 -29.52
C TRP A 462 7.63 -2.11 -30.39
N ASP A 463 6.42 -1.68 -30.75
CA ASP A 463 5.34 -2.54 -31.25
C ASP A 463 5.35 -2.83 -32.77
N SER A 464 6.50 -3.18 -33.37
CA SER A 464 6.47 -3.65 -34.77
C SER A 464 7.46 -4.77 -35.09
N GLU A 465 7.11 -5.61 -36.08
CA GLU A 465 8.00 -6.59 -36.74
C GLU A 465 9.29 -5.96 -37.28
N ALA A 466 9.30 -4.64 -37.54
CA ALA A 466 10.51 -3.91 -37.92
C ALA A 466 11.57 -3.91 -36.80
N LEU A 467 11.19 -4.25 -35.56
CA LEU A 467 12.01 -4.10 -34.39
C LEU A 467 13.00 -5.24 -34.16
N ASP A 468 12.76 -6.48 -34.58
CA ASP A 468 13.76 -7.56 -34.36
C ASP A 468 15.00 -7.34 -35.23
N THR A 469 14.79 -6.85 -36.46
CA THR A 469 15.88 -6.38 -37.33
C THR A 469 16.51 -5.09 -36.78
N SER A 470 15.71 -4.22 -36.15
CA SER A 470 16.20 -2.98 -35.53
C SER A 470 16.96 -3.22 -34.22
N LEU A 471 16.63 -4.26 -33.45
CA LEU A 471 17.18 -4.49 -32.11
C LEU A 471 18.63 -4.94 -32.20
N ASP A 472 18.92 -5.89 -33.09
CA ASP A 472 20.29 -6.34 -33.34
C ASP A 472 21.15 -5.23 -33.96
N ALA A 473 20.57 -4.44 -34.88
CA ALA A 473 21.26 -3.28 -35.44
C ALA A 473 21.54 -2.20 -34.38
N THR A 474 20.58 -1.94 -33.48
CA THR A 474 20.73 -0.95 -32.38
C THR A 474 21.74 -1.43 -31.35
N LEU A 475 21.68 -2.71 -30.96
CA LEU A 475 22.66 -3.33 -30.06
C LEU A 475 24.06 -3.27 -30.63
N GLN A 476 24.23 -3.62 -31.92
CA GLN A 476 25.53 -3.58 -32.56
C GLN A 476 26.08 -2.16 -32.59
N ALA A 477 25.25 -1.18 -32.97
CA ALA A 477 25.70 0.19 -33.08
C ALA A 477 25.99 0.86 -31.72
N LEU A 478 25.29 0.46 -30.64
CA LEU A 478 25.68 0.87 -29.28
C LEU A 478 26.97 0.22 -28.81
N ARG A 479 27.25 -1.03 -29.20
CA ARG A 479 28.54 -1.67 -28.94
C ARG A 479 29.67 -0.98 -29.70
N ASP A 480 29.43 -0.62 -30.96
CA ASP A 480 30.38 0.17 -31.75
C ASP A 480 30.62 1.52 -31.07
N PHE A 481 29.56 2.21 -30.61
CA PHE A 481 29.68 3.44 -29.85
C PHE A 481 30.44 3.28 -28.53
N GLN A 482 30.24 2.17 -27.81
CA GLN A 482 30.99 1.85 -26.59
C GLN A 482 32.49 1.70 -26.90
N VAL A 483 32.86 1.07 -28.02
CA VAL A 483 34.25 0.99 -28.50
C VAL A 483 34.79 2.39 -28.79
N THR A 484 34.04 3.24 -29.50
CA THR A 484 34.43 4.64 -29.74
C THR A 484 34.67 5.39 -28.43
N LEU A 485 33.80 5.24 -27.43
CA LEU A 485 33.98 5.85 -26.10
C LEU A 485 35.23 5.30 -25.38
N ASP A 486 35.56 4.02 -25.56
CA ASP A 486 36.74 3.39 -24.96
C ASP A 486 38.05 3.80 -25.62
N GLU A 487 38.03 4.07 -26.92
CA GLU A 487 39.18 4.58 -27.67
C GLU A 487 39.36 6.10 -27.55
N THR A 488 38.33 6.83 -27.14
CA THR A 488 38.38 8.29 -26.97
C THR A 488 39.38 8.68 -25.90
N VAL A 489 40.49 9.30 -26.32
CA VAL A 489 41.54 9.79 -25.42
C VAL A 489 41.05 11.06 -24.72
N VAL A 490 40.84 10.99 -23.42
CA VAL A 490 40.52 12.17 -22.59
C VAL A 490 41.79 13.03 -22.46
N PRO A 491 41.78 14.31 -22.91
CA PRO A 491 42.92 15.20 -22.77
C PRO A 491 43.32 15.34 -21.29
N SER A 492 44.61 15.24 -21.00
CA SER A 492 45.14 15.40 -19.65
C SER A 492 44.84 16.80 -19.11
N GLY A 493 43.88 16.88 -18.16
CA GLY A 493 43.52 18.12 -17.47
C GLY A 493 42.08 18.61 -17.67
N SER A 494 41.28 18.01 -18.56
CA SER A 494 39.85 18.38 -18.73
C SER A 494 38.94 17.49 -17.88
N THR A 495 38.75 17.82 -16.61
CA THR A 495 37.86 17.06 -15.72
C THR A 495 36.41 16.96 -16.24
N PRO A 496 35.77 18.02 -16.77
CA PRO A 496 34.35 17.93 -17.17
C PRO A 496 34.14 17.00 -18.37
N PHE A 497 35.06 17.01 -19.33
CA PHE A 497 34.99 16.13 -20.50
C PHE A 497 35.23 14.66 -20.13
N GLY A 498 36.18 14.40 -19.22
CA GLY A 498 36.39 13.06 -18.67
C GLY A 498 35.14 12.54 -17.94
N ASP A 499 34.49 13.38 -17.14
CA ASP A 499 33.26 13.04 -16.42
C ASP A 499 32.08 12.76 -17.37
N MET A 500 31.94 13.56 -18.44
CA MET A 500 30.95 13.34 -19.49
C MET A 500 31.17 12.00 -20.21
N ILE A 501 32.40 11.70 -20.64
CA ILE A 501 32.73 10.40 -21.27
C ILE A 501 32.48 9.25 -20.29
N GLY A 502 32.82 9.39 -19.00
CA GLY A 502 32.51 8.39 -17.98
C GLY A 502 31.01 8.14 -17.81
N THR A 503 30.20 9.21 -17.86
CA THR A 503 28.73 9.14 -17.80
C THR A 503 28.18 8.43 -19.05
N LEU A 504 28.64 8.82 -20.25
CA LEU A 504 28.25 8.17 -21.51
C LEU A 504 28.59 6.68 -21.51
N LYS A 505 29.79 6.28 -21.04
CA LYS A 505 30.15 4.85 -20.93
C LYS A 505 29.20 4.08 -20.02
N THR A 506 28.87 4.66 -18.86
CA THR A 506 27.98 4.05 -17.88
C THR A 506 26.58 3.84 -18.48
N GLU A 507 26.04 4.87 -19.11
CA GLU A 507 24.70 4.82 -19.68
C GLU A 507 24.62 3.98 -20.96
N THR A 508 25.63 4.01 -21.83
CA THR A 508 25.72 3.10 -22.98
C THR A 508 25.79 1.64 -22.53
N SER A 509 26.61 1.33 -21.52
CA SER A 509 26.68 -0.02 -20.95
C SER A 509 25.35 -0.48 -20.36
N LYS A 510 24.64 0.43 -19.67
CA LYS A 510 23.30 0.17 -19.14
C LYS A 510 22.29 -0.08 -20.26
N ALA A 511 22.26 0.77 -21.29
CA ALA A 511 21.39 0.61 -22.45
C ALA A 511 21.64 -0.71 -23.20
N ILE A 512 22.91 -1.10 -23.40
CA ILE A 512 23.27 -2.40 -23.99
C ILE A 512 22.71 -3.54 -23.14
N LYS A 513 22.98 -3.54 -21.82
CA LYS A 513 22.48 -4.58 -20.90
C LYS A 513 20.95 -4.69 -20.94
N ASP A 514 20.29 -3.54 -20.96
CA ASP A 514 18.85 -3.40 -21.02
C ASP A 514 18.24 -3.99 -22.31
N LEU A 515 18.84 -3.66 -23.46
CA LEU A 515 18.45 -4.17 -24.77
C LEU A 515 18.71 -5.68 -24.90
N GLU A 516 19.85 -6.16 -24.39
CA GLU A 516 20.15 -7.60 -24.35
C GLU A 516 19.12 -8.35 -23.48
N GLY A 517 18.75 -7.77 -22.33
CA GLY A 517 17.70 -8.33 -21.47
C GLY A 517 16.33 -8.35 -22.14
N ALA A 518 15.96 -7.27 -22.83
CA ALA A 518 14.71 -7.21 -23.61
C ALA A 518 14.72 -8.23 -24.76
N LYS A 519 15.86 -8.41 -25.45
CA LYS A 519 16.04 -9.43 -26.48
C LYS A 519 15.80 -10.84 -25.91
N VAL A 520 16.46 -11.19 -24.81
CA VAL A 520 16.30 -12.50 -24.17
C VAL A 520 14.85 -12.72 -23.71
N ALA A 521 14.20 -11.69 -23.16
CA ALA A 521 12.78 -11.78 -22.77
C ALA A 521 11.87 -12.07 -23.98
N ARG A 522 12.08 -11.38 -25.10
CA ARG A 522 11.34 -11.65 -26.34
C ARG A 522 11.59 -13.03 -26.92
N GLU A 523 12.85 -13.47 -26.97
CA GLU A 523 13.22 -14.82 -27.42
C GLU A 523 12.56 -15.92 -26.58
N ARG A 524 12.28 -15.63 -25.30
CA ARG A 524 11.53 -16.50 -24.40
C ARG A 524 10.00 -16.41 -24.53
N GLY A 525 9.48 -15.48 -25.32
CA GLY A 525 8.06 -15.35 -25.63
C GLY A 525 7.31 -14.25 -24.91
N PHE A 526 7.98 -13.41 -24.10
CA PHE A 526 7.33 -12.26 -23.45
C PHE A 526 6.92 -11.20 -24.48
N SER A 527 5.72 -10.64 -24.30
CA SER A 527 5.24 -9.52 -25.12
C SER A 527 5.97 -8.20 -24.79
N SER A 528 5.93 -7.22 -25.72
CA SER A 528 6.45 -5.87 -25.46
C SER A 528 5.81 -5.24 -24.22
N GLU A 529 4.52 -5.48 -24.03
CA GLU A 529 3.75 -4.94 -22.91
C GLU A 529 4.19 -5.54 -21.58
N GLN A 530 4.40 -6.86 -21.52
CA GLN A 530 4.93 -7.52 -20.33
C GLN A 530 6.35 -7.02 -19.99
N ILE A 531 7.20 -6.78 -20.98
CA ILE A 531 8.55 -6.22 -20.76
C ILE A 531 8.47 -4.79 -20.22
N ARG A 532 7.57 -3.96 -20.75
CA ARG A 532 7.30 -2.60 -20.26
C ARG A 532 6.85 -2.63 -18.82
N GLU A 533 5.84 -3.43 -18.53
CA GLU A 533 5.24 -3.52 -17.20
C GLU A 533 6.26 -4.05 -16.18
N ALA A 534 7.10 -5.02 -16.54
CA ALA A 534 8.19 -5.47 -15.67
C ALA A 534 9.12 -4.31 -15.27
N ARG A 535 9.47 -3.44 -16.22
CA ARG A 535 10.31 -2.26 -15.95
C ARG A 535 9.62 -1.21 -15.10
N GLU A 536 8.35 -0.95 -15.37
CA GLU A 536 7.54 -0.01 -14.56
C GLU A 536 7.40 -0.49 -13.11
N ASN A 537 7.42 -1.81 -12.90
CA ASN A 537 7.48 -2.43 -11.59
C ASN A 537 8.90 -2.54 -11.00
N GLY A 538 9.89 -1.88 -11.61
CA GLY A 538 11.25 -1.76 -11.09
C GLY A 538 12.17 -2.94 -11.41
N VAL A 539 11.85 -3.79 -12.38
CA VAL A 539 12.78 -4.83 -12.87
C VAL A 539 13.92 -4.16 -13.64
N THR A 540 15.10 -4.14 -13.02
CA THR A 540 16.33 -3.57 -13.61
C THR A 540 17.15 -4.57 -14.43
N ASP A 541 16.85 -5.87 -14.33
CA ASP A 541 17.55 -6.92 -15.05
C ASP A 541 16.54 -7.82 -15.77
N LEU A 542 16.17 -7.39 -16.98
CA LEU A 542 15.18 -8.09 -17.81
C LEU A 542 15.61 -9.49 -18.21
N LYS A 543 16.93 -9.71 -18.34
CA LYS A 543 17.47 -11.05 -18.61
C LYS A 543 17.19 -11.97 -17.42
N ALA A 544 17.60 -11.56 -16.23
CA ALA A 544 17.37 -12.33 -15.02
C ALA A 544 15.87 -12.52 -14.74
N PHE A 545 15.03 -11.53 -15.08
CA PHE A 545 13.57 -11.66 -15.02
C PHE A 545 13.06 -12.76 -15.95
N ALA A 546 13.40 -12.72 -17.24
CA ALA A 546 12.93 -13.72 -18.20
C ALA A 546 13.47 -15.12 -17.89
N GLU A 547 14.67 -15.21 -17.31
CA GLU A 547 15.28 -16.47 -16.87
C GLU A 547 14.56 -17.14 -15.68
N ARG A 548 13.73 -16.41 -14.93
CA ARG A 548 12.92 -16.96 -13.82
C ARG A 548 11.75 -17.83 -14.27
N PHE A 549 11.31 -17.69 -15.52
CA PHE A 549 10.14 -18.37 -16.07
C PHE A 549 10.56 -19.44 -17.08
N SER A 550 9.91 -20.61 -17.03
CA SER A 550 10.08 -21.64 -18.05
C SER A 550 9.34 -21.24 -19.34
N PRO A 551 9.71 -21.80 -20.51
CA PRO A 551 8.97 -21.55 -21.75
C PRO A 551 7.47 -21.83 -21.65
N GLU A 552 7.10 -22.89 -20.91
CA GLU A 552 5.70 -23.26 -20.66
C GLU A 552 4.98 -22.19 -19.83
N GLU A 553 5.61 -21.68 -18.77
CA GLU A 553 5.04 -20.59 -17.97
C GLU A 553 4.86 -19.31 -18.79
N VAL A 554 5.82 -18.98 -19.67
CA VAL A 554 5.69 -17.80 -20.55
C VAL A 554 4.55 -17.98 -21.55
N ALA A 555 4.33 -19.19 -22.06
CA ALA A 555 3.19 -19.50 -22.92
C ALA A 555 1.86 -19.27 -22.17
N ILE A 556 1.74 -19.77 -20.94
CA ILE A 556 0.54 -19.59 -20.09
C ILE A 556 0.31 -18.12 -19.75
N LEU A 557 1.37 -17.39 -19.37
CA LEU A 557 1.30 -15.95 -19.10
C LEU A 557 0.76 -15.17 -20.31
N LYS A 558 1.19 -15.55 -21.52
CA LYS A 558 0.75 -14.91 -22.76
C LYS A 558 -0.68 -15.28 -23.12
N GLU A 559 -1.04 -16.56 -23.02
CA GLU A 559 -2.38 -17.06 -23.36
C GLU A 559 -3.45 -16.43 -22.45
N ASN A 560 -3.15 -16.26 -21.17
CA ASN A 560 -4.07 -15.73 -20.16
C ASN A 560 -3.90 -14.21 -19.94
N ASN A 561 -3.10 -13.51 -20.74
CA ASN A 561 -2.79 -12.09 -20.60
C ASN A 561 -2.38 -11.68 -19.16
N ILE A 562 -1.61 -12.54 -18.48
CA ILE A 562 -1.21 -12.30 -17.08
C ILE A 562 -0.14 -11.18 -17.05
N PRO A 563 -0.37 -10.10 -16.28
CA PRO A 563 0.57 -9.01 -16.13
C PRO A 563 1.90 -9.46 -15.50
N SER A 564 3.02 -8.83 -15.89
CA SER A 564 4.36 -9.14 -15.34
C SER A 564 4.44 -8.90 -13.83
N SER A 565 3.71 -7.92 -13.30
CA SER A 565 3.60 -7.70 -11.85
C SER A 565 3.01 -8.92 -11.12
N ILE A 566 1.99 -9.54 -11.70
CA ILE A 566 1.34 -10.73 -11.15
C ILE A 566 2.23 -11.96 -11.35
N ALA A 567 2.85 -12.10 -12.52
CA ALA A 567 3.82 -13.17 -12.80
C ALA A 567 4.98 -13.19 -11.79
N LEU A 568 5.49 -12.00 -11.41
CA LEU A 568 6.49 -11.86 -10.37
C LEU A 568 5.99 -12.32 -9.00
N GLN A 569 4.74 -11.99 -8.65
CA GLN A 569 4.14 -12.45 -7.38
C GLN A 569 4.05 -13.98 -7.30
N TYR A 570 3.77 -14.69 -8.41
CA TYR A 570 3.89 -16.16 -8.43
C TYR A 570 5.29 -16.62 -8.04
N LYS A 571 6.33 -16.03 -8.67
CA LYS A 571 7.72 -16.42 -8.42
C LYS A 571 8.21 -16.06 -7.03
N GLU A 572 7.84 -14.90 -6.52
CA GLU A 572 8.14 -14.48 -5.15
C GLU A 572 7.47 -15.37 -4.11
N ALA A 573 6.30 -15.92 -4.45
CA ALA A 573 5.61 -16.92 -3.66
C ALA A 573 6.18 -18.34 -3.83
N GLY A 574 7.16 -18.55 -4.71
CA GLY A 574 7.68 -19.88 -5.02
C GLY A 574 6.65 -20.78 -5.71
N LEU A 575 5.70 -20.19 -6.43
CA LEU A 575 4.68 -20.89 -7.19
C LEU A 575 5.11 -21.10 -8.65
N THR A 576 4.81 -22.28 -9.18
CA THR A 576 4.90 -22.57 -10.60
C THR A 576 3.59 -22.19 -11.28
N ILE A 577 3.67 -21.51 -12.43
CA ILE A 577 2.50 -21.13 -13.21
C ILE A 577 2.11 -22.32 -14.10
N THR A 578 0.94 -22.91 -13.83
CA THR A 578 0.35 -23.97 -14.67
C THR A 578 -0.97 -23.47 -15.26
N GLU A 579 -1.52 -24.14 -16.28
CA GLU A 579 -2.82 -23.76 -16.85
C GLU A 579 -3.92 -23.73 -15.77
N GLU A 580 -3.91 -24.68 -14.84
CA GLU A 580 -4.88 -24.77 -13.73
C GLU A 580 -4.68 -23.71 -12.65
N LEU A 581 -3.47 -23.12 -12.60
CA LEU A 581 -3.08 -22.08 -11.65
C LEU A 581 -3.05 -20.70 -12.29
N ALA A 582 -3.38 -20.57 -13.58
CA ALA A 582 -3.44 -19.29 -14.26
C ALA A 582 -4.53 -18.40 -13.62
N VAL A 583 -4.26 -17.09 -13.54
CA VAL A 583 -5.27 -16.12 -13.14
C VAL A 583 -6.24 -15.98 -14.29
N ASP A 584 -7.47 -16.47 -14.16
CA ASP A 584 -8.44 -16.46 -15.28
C ASP A 584 -9.82 -15.93 -14.84
N GLU A 585 -10.34 -16.39 -13.70
CA GLU A 585 -11.75 -16.19 -13.36
C GLU A 585 -12.04 -15.12 -12.29
N PHE A 586 -11.06 -14.36 -11.82
CA PHE A 586 -11.31 -13.32 -10.83
C PHE A 586 -10.44 -12.10 -11.07
N THR A 587 -11.04 -11.14 -11.77
CA THR A 587 -10.53 -9.82 -12.09
C THR A 587 -11.41 -8.77 -11.38
N GLU A 588 -10.83 -7.62 -11.05
CA GLU A 588 -11.49 -6.56 -10.27
C GLU A 588 -12.79 -6.03 -10.90
N ASP A 589 -12.89 -6.08 -12.23
CA ASP A 589 -14.05 -5.64 -13.01
C ASP A 589 -15.32 -6.46 -12.77
N ARG A 590 -15.20 -7.70 -12.27
CA ARG A 590 -16.34 -8.58 -11.93
C ARG A 590 -16.71 -8.57 -10.43
N VAL A 591 -15.95 -7.83 -9.61
CA VAL A 591 -16.27 -7.63 -8.20
C VAL A 591 -17.37 -6.59 -8.07
N THR A 592 -18.42 -6.92 -7.33
CA THR A 592 -19.55 -6.03 -7.05
C THR A 592 -19.66 -5.78 -5.54
N GLY A 593 -20.31 -4.67 -5.18
CA GLY A 593 -20.48 -4.29 -3.78
C GLY A 593 -19.21 -3.82 -3.08
N THR A 594 -19.30 -3.54 -1.79
CA THR A 594 -18.15 -3.11 -0.97
C THR A 594 -17.49 -4.33 -0.33
N PRO A 595 -16.17 -4.53 -0.54
CA PRO A 595 -15.40 -5.55 0.16
C PRO A 595 -15.61 -5.50 1.67
N THR A 596 -15.91 -6.64 2.30
CA THR A 596 -16.10 -6.76 3.75
C THR A 596 -14.94 -7.53 4.37
N PRO A 597 -14.09 -6.90 5.21
CA PRO A 597 -13.00 -7.60 5.87
C PRO A 597 -13.52 -8.72 6.77
N LEU A 598 -12.98 -9.94 6.62
CA LEU A 598 -13.27 -11.05 7.55
C LEU A 598 -12.36 -11.03 8.77
N SER A 599 -11.28 -10.25 8.72
CA SER A 599 -10.29 -10.07 9.79
C SER A 599 -10.08 -8.59 10.07
N LEU A 600 -9.77 -8.24 11.31
CA LEU A 600 -9.35 -6.87 11.69
C LEU A 600 -7.91 -6.52 11.25
N SER A 601 -7.19 -7.48 10.65
CA SER A 601 -5.82 -7.29 10.20
C SER A 601 -5.76 -6.72 8.77
N PRO A 602 -4.98 -5.65 8.50
CA PRO A 602 -4.71 -5.17 7.15
C PRO A 602 -4.14 -6.30 6.26
N GLY A 603 -4.71 -6.50 5.07
CA GLY A 603 -4.32 -7.60 4.16
C GLY A 603 -4.76 -8.99 4.63
N GLY A 604 -5.72 -9.08 5.55
CA GLY A 604 -6.42 -10.32 5.87
C GLY A 604 -7.37 -10.76 4.75
N PRO A 605 -8.00 -11.94 4.86
CA PRO A 605 -9.03 -12.37 3.93
C PRO A 605 -10.17 -11.36 3.87
N VAL A 606 -10.67 -11.12 2.66
CA VAL A 606 -11.75 -10.18 2.40
C VAL A 606 -12.89 -10.93 1.73
N ARG A 607 -14.11 -10.76 2.24
CA ARG A 607 -15.32 -11.27 1.61
C ARG A 607 -15.77 -10.28 0.54
N LEU A 608 -15.99 -10.79 -0.66
CA LEU A 608 -16.35 -10.04 -1.85
C LEU A 608 -17.65 -10.61 -2.42
N GLN A 609 -18.48 -9.76 -3.03
CA GLN A 609 -19.60 -10.23 -3.85
C GLN A 609 -19.13 -10.25 -5.29
N TYR A 610 -19.19 -11.41 -5.92
CA TYR A 610 -18.62 -11.64 -7.25
C TYR A 610 -19.71 -12.01 -8.23
N ASN A 611 -19.72 -11.33 -9.38
CA ASN A 611 -20.64 -11.66 -10.46
C ASN A 611 -19.98 -12.70 -11.39
N LEU A 612 -20.59 -13.88 -11.50
CA LEU A 612 -20.04 -15.00 -12.29
C LEU A 612 -20.46 -14.95 -13.77
N GLY A 613 -21.38 -14.08 -14.17
CA GLY A 613 -21.92 -14.03 -15.52
C GLY A 613 -21.58 -12.75 -16.27
N ASP A 614 -21.22 -12.89 -17.54
CA ASP A 614 -21.10 -11.75 -18.47
C ASP A 614 -22.49 -11.22 -18.90
N ASP A 615 -23.61 -11.94 -18.63
CA ASP A 615 -24.97 -11.56 -19.09
C ASP A 615 -26.13 -11.78 -18.09
N ASP A 616 -25.99 -12.58 -17.02
CA ASP A 616 -27.05 -12.81 -16.03
C ASP A 616 -26.71 -12.14 -14.69
N VAL A 617 -27.30 -10.96 -14.45
CA VAL A 617 -27.13 -10.12 -13.25
C VAL A 617 -27.51 -10.83 -11.94
N ASP A 618 -28.13 -12.01 -12.02
CA ASP A 618 -28.71 -12.71 -10.88
C ASP A 618 -27.80 -13.77 -10.22
N ASP A 619 -26.67 -14.19 -10.82
CA ASP A 619 -25.73 -15.16 -10.21
C ASP A 619 -24.56 -14.47 -9.49
N VAL A 620 -24.91 -13.66 -8.48
CA VAL A 620 -23.93 -13.06 -7.57
C VAL A 620 -23.60 -14.04 -6.44
N ARG A 621 -22.34 -14.49 -6.39
CA ARG A 621 -21.83 -15.36 -5.32
C ARG A 621 -21.00 -14.59 -4.33
N ASP A 622 -21.08 -15.03 -3.08
CA ASP A 622 -20.12 -14.60 -2.06
C ASP A 622 -18.83 -15.39 -2.27
N VAL A 623 -17.71 -14.69 -2.38
CA VAL A 623 -16.37 -15.31 -2.43
C VAL A 623 -15.48 -14.70 -1.36
N VAL A 624 -14.44 -15.42 -0.98
CA VAL A 624 -13.38 -14.91 -0.12
C VAL A 624 -12.11 -14.83 -0.94
N PHE A 625 -11.58 -13.61 -1.05
CA PHE A 625 -10.24 -13.38 -1.55
C PHE A 625 -9.26 -13.41 -0.39
N ARG A 626 -8.21 -14.22 -0.53
CA ARG A 626 -7.08 -14.28 0.41
C ARG A 626 -5.81 -14.02 -0.37
N PRO A 627 -5.15 -12.86 -0.17
CA PRO A 627 -3.92 -12.55 -0.89
C PRO A 627 -2.84 -13.57 -0.55
N ILE A 628 -1.98 -13.85 -1.52
CA ILE A 628 -0.75 -14.59 -1.28
C ILE A 628 0.06 -13.80 -0.27
N LYS A 629 0.43 -14.48 0.81
CA LYS A 629 1.46 -13.98 1.70
C LYS A 629 2.78 -14.64 1.30
N PRO A 630 3.84 -13.86 1.02
CA PRO A 630 5.18 -14.43 0.95
C PRO A 630 5.42 -15.17 2.27
N GLY A 631 5.88 -16.42 2.17
CA GLY A 631 5.71 -17.43 3.21
C GLY A 631 6.14 -16.98 4.60
N ILE A 632 5.42 -17.45 5.61
CA ILE A 632 5.76 -17.16 7.00
C ILE A 632 6.96 -18.05 7.35
N PRO A 633 8.10 -17.50 7.82
CA PRO A 633 9.28 -18.31 8.12
C PRO A 633 9.05 -19.35 9.22
N GLU A 634 8.08 -19.08 10.10
CA GLU A 634 7.73 -19.95 11.22
C GLU A 634 6.79 -21.06 10.77
N ARG A 635 7.31 -22.29 10.77
CA ARG A 635 6.51 -23.49 10.57
C ARG A 635 5.67 -23.76 11.81
N THR A 636 4.38 -23.99 11.64
CA THR A 636 3.55 -24.52 12.72
C THR A 636 4.03 -25.92 13.13
N PRO A 637 3.82 -26.33 14.40
CA PRO A 637 4.13 -27.70 14.82
C PRO A 637 3.44 -28.77 13.95
N ALA A 638 2.20 -28.50 13.53
CA ALA A 638 1.42 -29.36 12.65
C ALA A 638 2.06 -29.47 11.26
N GLY A 639 2.42 -28.34 10.64
CA GLY A 639 3.11 -28.31 9.34
C GLY A 639 4.45 -29.03 9.39
N THR A 640 5.26 -28.78 10.42
CA THR A 640 6.55 -29.45 10.62
C THR A 640 6.40 -30.96 10.71
N ARG A 641 5.39 -31.45 11.44
CA ARG A 641 5.16 -32.89 11.62
C ARG A 641 4.85 -33.60 10.31
N LEU A 642 4.07 -32.97 9.44
CA LEU A 642 3.76 -33.53 8.12
C LEU A 642 4.76 -33.12 7.04
N GLY A 643 5.83 -32.38 7.35
CA GLY A 643 6.74 -31.92 6.31
C GLY A 643 6.06 -31.00 5.29
N ILE A 644 5.08 -30.21 5.76
CA ILE A 644 4.48 -29.13 4.99
C ILE A 644 5.46 -27.96 5.03
N ASP A 645 5.89 -27.51 3.86
CA ASP A 645 6.64 -26.28 3.76
C ASP A 645 5.68 -25.08 3.76
N GLU A 646 5.63 -24.39 4.90
CA GLU A 646 4.84 -23.16 5.09
C GLU A 646 5.64 -21.90 4.70
N SER A 647 6.93 -22.05 4.40
CA SER A 647 7.79 -20.94 3.95
C SER A 647 7.59 -20.58 2.48
N THR A 648 6.84 -21.38 1.73
CA THR A 648 6.45 -21.12 0.35
C THR A 648 4.96 -20.79 0.24
N GLY A 649 4.56 -20.18 -0.86
CA GLY A 649 3.17 -19.94 -1.23
C GLY A 649 2.39 -21.23 -1.56
N GLY A 650 3.01 -22.41 -1.46
CA GLY A 650 2.42 -23.71 -1.80
C GLY A 650 1.13 -24.04 -1.05
N ALA A 651 0.83 -23.33 0.04
CA ALA A 651 -0.46 -23.34 0.73
C ALA A 651 -1.66 -23.25 -0.25
N LEU A 652 -1.59 -22.36 -1.25
CA LEU A 652 -2.68 -22.16 -2.20
C LEU A 652 -2.77 -23.27 -3.24
N GLN A 653 -1.63 -23.75 -3.75
CA GLN A 653 -1.58 -24.90 -4.66
C GLN A 653 -2.20 -26.13 -4.00
N ARG A 654 -1.87 -26.35 -2.73
CA ARG A 654 -2.45 -27.43 -1.92
C ARG A 654 -3.95 -27.30 -1.78
N GLN A 655 -4.46 -26.10 -1.48
CA GLN A 655 -5.90 -25.87 -1.37
C GLN A 655 -6.64 -26.22 -2.68
N GLN A 656 -6.12 -25.81 -3.84
CA GLN A 656 -6.71 -26.19 -5.13
C GLN A 656 -6.60 -27.70 -5.40
N ALA A 657 -5.45 -28.30 -5.12
CA ALA A 657 -5.22 -29.73 -5.29
C ALA A 657 -6.22 -30.56 -4.46
N VAL A 658 -6.50 -30.15 -3.22
CA VAL A 658 -7.55 -30.77 -2.40
C VAL A 658 -8.93 -30.63 -3.04
N GLY A 659 -9.25 -29.48 -3.62
CA GLY A 659 -10.50 -29.29 -4.37
C GLY A 659 -10.61 -30.25 -5.56
N ARG A 660 -9.53 -30.45 -6.33
CA ARG A 660 -9.51 -31.42 -7.45
C ARG A 660 -9.66 -32.86 -6.98
N VAL A 661 -9.01 -33.24 -5.86
CA VAL A 661 -9.17 -34.58 -5.26
C VAL A 661 -10.60 -34.81 -4.78
N ASP A 662 -11.23 -33.81 -4.18
CA ASP A 662 -12.64 -33.86 -3.79
C ASP A 662 -13.57 -34.03 -5.00
N GLN A 663 -13.33 -33.29 -6.09
CA GLN A 663 -14.06 -33.47 -7.34
C GLN A 663 -13.89 -34.87 -7.93
N LEU A 664 -12.67 -35.42 -7.91
CA LEU A 664 -12.39 -36.79 -8.36
C LEU A 664 -13.22 -37.80 -7.58
N LEU A 665 -13.25 -37.69 -6.24
CA LEU A 665 -14.08 -38.55 -5.38
C LEU A 665 -15.58 -38.36 -5.63
N THR A 666 -16.03 -37.11 -5.75
CA THR A 666 -17.42 -36.74 -5.99
C THR A 666 -17.95 -37.35 -7.29
N ARG A 667 -17.20 -37.23 -8.39
CA ARG A 667 -17.53 -37.86 -9.68
C ARG A 667 -17.52 -39.38 -9.58
N ALA A 668 -16.55 -39.97 -8.89
CA ALA A 668 -16.46 -41.42 -8.71
C ALA A 668 -17.64 -42.01 -7.90
N MET A 669 -18.23 -41.22 -7.00
CA MET A 669 -19.47 -41.57 -6.29
C MET A 669 -20.74 -41.36 -7.13
N GLY A 670 -20.65 -40.73 -8.31
CA GLY A 670 -21.79 -40.40 -9.16
C GLY A 670 -22.62 -39.23 -8.63
N LEU A 671 -22.00 -38.33 -7.86
CA LEU A 671 -22.62 -37.12 -7.34
C LEU A 671 -22.40 -35.94 -8.29
N ASP A 672 -23.24 -34.92 -8.16
CA ASP A 672 -23.07 -33.66 -8.86
C ASP A 672 -21.78 -32.95 -8.35
N PRO A 673 -20.95 -32.34 -9.22
CA PRO A 673 -19.79 -31.56 -8.78
C PRO A 673 -20.08 -30.52 -7.69
N ASP A 674 -21.27 -29.92 -7.66
CA ASP A 674 -21.68 -28.95 -6.63
C ASP A 674 -21.98 -29.61 -5.27
N GLN A 675 -22.04 -30.94 -5.21
CA GLN A 675 -22.16 -31.71 -3.97
C GLN A 675 -20.80 -32.04 -3.33
N GLY A 676 -19.70 -31.58 -3.93
CA GLY A 676 -18.36 -31.68 -3.34
C GLY A 676 -18.27 -31.06 -1.94
N LEU A 677 -17.34 -31.57 -1.14
CA LEU A 677 -17.09 -31.08 0.22
C LEU A 677 -16.22 -29.83 0.22
N VAL A 678 -15.40 -29.60 -0.80
CA VAL A 678 -14.46 -28.48 -0.83
C VAL A 678 -15.01 -27.39 -1.74
N PRO A 679 -15.22 -26.14 -1.25
CA PRO A 679 -15.61 -25.05 -2.12
C PRO A 679 -14.59 -24.84 -3.23
N GLN A 680 -15.08 -24.48 -4.41
CA GLN A 680 -14.21 -24.18 -5.55
C GLN A 680 -13.26 -23.06 -5.18
N SER A 681 -11.98 -23.25 -5.49
CA SER A 681 -10.92 -22.28 -5.22
C SER A 681 -10.09 -22.09 -6.47
N ARG A 682 -9.80 -20.83 -6.80
CA ARG A 682 -9.11 -20.41 -8.02
C ARG A 682 -8.11 -19.30 -7.74
N MET A 683 -7.11 -19.15 -8.60
CA MET A 683 -6.21 -18.00 -8.51
C MET A 683 -6.93 -16.76 -9.04
N GLY A 684 -6.73 -15.63 -8.38
CA GLY A 684 -7.40 -14.38 -8.70
C GLY A 684 -6.56 -13.18 -8.31
N THR A 685 -6.97 -12.00 -8.78
CA THR A 685 -6.33 -10.73 -8.39
C THR A 685 -7.33 -9.77 -7.77
N HIS A 686 -6.89 -9.05 -6.72
CA HIS A 686 -7.66 -7.99 -6.09
C HIS A 686 -6.73 -6.90 -5.57
N ASP A 687 -7.00 -5.65 -5.91
CA ASP A 687 -6.17 -4.47 -5.65
C ASP A 687 -4.70 -4.69 -6.11
N GLY A 688 -4.54 -5.29 -7.31
CA GLY A 688 -3.24 -5.65 -7.88
C GLY A 688 -2.46 -6.75 -7.12
N GLN A 689 -3.08 -7.40 -6.13
CA GLN A 689 -2.49 -8.51 -5.38
C GLN A 689 -2.96 -9.84 -5.94
N LEU A 690 -2.04 -10.77 -6.13
CA LEU A 690 -2.33 -12.16 -6.41
C LEU A 690 -2.84 -12.86 -5.15
N GLY A 691 -3.86 -13.69 -5.28
CA GLY A 691 -4.46 -14.43 -4.17
C GLY A 691 -5.26 -15.64 -4.61
N ILE A 692 -5.81 -16.33 -3.63
CA ILE A 692 -6.83 -17.36 -3.86
C ILE A 692 -8.22 -16.76 -3.65
N VAL A 693 -9.13 -17.15 -4.52
CA VAL A 693 -10.55 -16.82 -4.44
C VAL A 693 -11.26 -18.13 -4.18
N THR A 694 -11.99 -18.18 -3.08
CA THR A 694 -12.74 -19.37 -2.66
C THR A 694 -14.21 -19.03 -2.57
N ASP A 695 -15.05 -19.85 -3.19
CA ASP A 695 -16.50 -19.74 -3.03
C ASP A 695 -16.85 -19.78 -1.54
N PHE A 696 -17.55 -18.76 -1.05
CA PHE A 696 -17.93 -18.68 0.35
C PHE A 696 -19.28 -19.38 0.54
N PRO A 697 -19.32 -20.54 1.21
CA PRO A 697 -20.56 -21.25 1.39
C PRO A 697 -21.48 -20.48 2.34
N ARG A 698 -22.72 -20.25 1.92
CA ARG A 698 -23.77 -19.70 2.79
C ARG A 698 -24.20 -20.77 3.79
N GLY A 699 -23.55 -20.81 4.94
CA GLY A 699 -23.89 -21.72 6.02
C GLY A 699 -23.39 -21.22 7.37
N GLU A 700 -23.54 -22.07 8.37
CA GLU A 700 -23.15 -21.77 9.74
C GLU A 700 -21.86 -22.53 10.06
N MET A 701 -20.83 -21.81 10.54
CA MET A 701 -19.64 -22.48 11.05
C MET A 701 -20.03 -23.35 12.25
N SER A 702 -19.33 -24.46 12.45
CA SER A 702 -19.62 -25.32 13.59
C SER A 702 -19.33 -24.61 14.92
N THR A 703 -18.51 -23.58 14.97
CA THR A 703 -18.25 -22.80 16.19
C THR A 703 -19.27 -21.70 16.47
N THR A 704 -19.98 -21.17 15.47
CA THR A 704 -20.94 -20.09 15.68
C THR A 704 -22.29 -20.63 16.15
N SER A 705 -22.87 -19.94 17.14
CA SER A 705 -24.29 -20.11 17.47
C SER A 705 -25.11 -19.38 16.41
N GLY A 706 -26.16 -20.03 15.90
CA GLY A 706 -27.15 -19.38 15.06
C GLY A 706 -27.98 -18.43 15.90
N GLU A 707 -28.20 -17.21 15.41
CA GLU A 707 -29.06 -16.23 16.05
C GLU A 707 -30.51 -16.48 15.59
N HIS A 708 -31.39 -16.88 16.52
CA HIS A 708 -32.81 -17.11 16.22
C HIS A 708 -33.70 -16.16 17.02
N ASN A 709 -34.49 -15.34 16.33
CA ASN A 709 -35.49 -14.53 17.00
C ASN A 709 -36.61 -15.44 17.55
N LEU A 710 -36.83 -15.42 18.87
CA LEU A 710 -37.84 -16.25 19.54
C LEU A 710 -39.28 -16.00 19.06
N ARG A 711 -39.60 -14.78 18.56
CA ARG A 711 -40.92 -14.46 18.01
C ARG A 711 -41.21 -15.20 16.70
N THR A 712 -40.19 -15.42 15.87
CA THR A 712 -40.34 -16.03 14.55
C THR A 712 -39.93 -17.50 14.53
N ALA A 713 -39.10 -17.94 15.48
CA ALA A 713 -38.62 -19.31 15.57
C ALA A 713 -39.70 -20.25 16.14
N GLY A 714 -40.50 -20.88 15.27
CA GLY A 714 -41.52 -21.84 15.68
C GLY A 714 -41.02 -22.99 16.57
N GLY A 715 -41.85 -23.43 17.53
CA GLY A 715 -41.59 -24.53 18.47
C GLY A 715 -42.25 -24.26 19.83
N THR A 716 -42.97 -25.25 20.38
CA THR A 716 -43.78 -25.09 21.61
C THR A 716 -42.95 -24.65 22.83
N GLY A 717 -41.74 -25.19 23.00
CA GLY A 717 -40.84 -24.77 24.09
C GLY A 717 -40.31 -23.33 23.97
N ARG A 718 -40.13 -22.83 22.73
CA ARG A 718 -39.64 -21.46 22.48
C ARG A 718 -40.75 -20.42 22.58
N GLN A 719 -41.96 -20.75 22.16
CA GLN A 719 -43.13 -19.90 22.40
C GLN A 719 -43.47 -19.82 23.88
N GLU A 720 -43.30 -20.91 24.63
CA GLU A 720 -43.45 -20.89 26.09
C GLU A 720 -42.37 -20.03 26.76
N LEU A 721 -41.12 -20.10 26.29
CA LEU A 721 -40.04 -19.23 26.76
C LEU A 721 -40.30 -17.75 26.42
N LEU A 722 -40.78 -17.45 25.21
CA LEU A 722 -41.17 -16.11 24.79
C LEU A 722 -42.36 -15.59 25.61
N ARG A 723 -43.36 -16.43 25.88
CA ARG A 723 -44.50 -16.10 26.75
C ARG A 723 -44.02 -15.76 28.16
N LYS A 724 -43.13 -16.59 28.74
CA LYS A 724 -42.51 -16.32 30.05
C LYS A 724 -41.71 -15.00 30.05
N LEU A 725 -41.03 -14.68 28.95
CA LEU A 725 -40.30 -13.42 28.77
C LEU A 725 -41.23 -12.21 28.71
N GLU A 726 -42.30 -12.28 27.92
CA GLU A 726 -43.29 -11.22 27.76
C GLU A 726 -44.11 -11.02 29.05
N GLU A 727 -44.38 -12.09 29.80
CA GLU A 727 -45.02 -12.02 31.12
C GLU A 727 -44.09 -11.39 32.17
N ALA A 728 -42.80 -11.71 32.14
CA ALA A 728 -41.81 -11.12 33.04
C ALA A 728 -41.51 -9.64 32.74
N GLU A 729 -41.72 -9.14 31.52
CA GLU A 729 -41.62 -7.70 31.20
C GLU A 729 -42.83 -6.88 31.71
N GLY A 730 -43.94 -7.54 32.05
CA GLY A 730 -45.13 -6.90 32.61
C GLY A 730 -45.07 -6.66 34.12
N ASP A 731 -44.25 -7.43 34.83
CA ASP A 731 -44.07 -7.37 36.29
C ASP A 731 -42.64 -6.90 36.67
N ASP A 732 -42.45 -6.50 37.93
CA ASP A 732 -41.22 -5.89 38.47
C ASP A 732 -39.93 -6.63 38.01
N PRO A 733 -38.94 -5.96 37.37
CA PRO A 733 -37.73 -6.58 36.80
C PRO A 733 -36.83 -7.33 37.80
N GLU A 734 -37.10 -7.26 39.11
CA GLU A 734 -36.46 -8.14 40.10
C GLU A 734 -37.00 -9.59 40.09
N VAL A 735 -38.14 -9.86 39.43
CA VAL A 735 -38.77 -11.19 39.33
C VAL A 735 -38.49 -11.84 37.98
N VAL A 736 -37.29 -11.63 37.43
CA VAL A 736 -36.80 -12.47 36.32
C VAL A 736 -36.53 -13.85 36.90
N SER A 737 -37.39 -14.82 36.58
CA SER A 737 -37.24 -16.25 36.91
C SER A 737 -35.76 -16.66 36.87
N ASP A 738 -35.29 -17.41 37.87
CA ASP A 738 -33.93 -17.97 37.92
C ASP A 738 -33.54 -18.65 36.60
N GLU A 739 -34.52 -19.22 35.89
CA GLU A 739 -34.38 -19.86 34.58
C GLU A 739 -34.00 -18.87 33.47
N LEU A 740 -34.55 -17.65 33.50
CA LEU A 740 -34.27 -16.58 32.55
C LEU A 740 -32.96 -15.85 32.85
N SER A 741 -32.70 -15.59 34.12
CA SER A 741 -31.42 -15.07 34.59
C SER A 741 -30.29 -16.04 34.23
N LEU A 742 -30.53 -17.35 34.32
CA LEU A 742 -29.60 -18.39 33.89
C LEU A 742 -29.40 -18.41 32.36
N LEU A 743 -30.45 -18.25 31.55
CA LEU A 743 -30.31 -18.24 30.08
C LEU A 743 -29.61 -16.97 29.56
N LEU A 744 -29.89 -15.82 30.17
CA LEU A 744 -29.20 -14.55 29.91
C LEU A 744 -27.75 -14.61 30.38
N SER A 745 -27.47 -15.16 31.58
CA SER A 745 -26.11 -15.32 32.09
C SER A 745 -25.30 -16.36 31.32
N GLN A 746 -25.96 -17.29 30.62
CA GLN A 746 -25.32 -18.29 29.74
C GLN A 746 -25.08 -17.77 28.31
N ASN A 747 -25.34 -16.49 28.01
CA ASN A 747 -25.27 -15.90 26.66
C ASN A 747 -26.07 -16.66 25.58
N LYS A 748 -27.09 -17.43 26.00
CA LYS A 748 -27.99 -18.15 25.08
C LYS A 748 -29.15 -17.29 24.59
N LEU A 749 -29.34 -16.12 25.20
CA LEU A 749 -30.40 -15.20 24.88
C LEU A 749 -29.83 -13.78 24.84
N GLU A 750 -29.93 -13.10 23.71
CA GLU A 750 -29.57 -11.70 23.55
C GLU A 750 -30.85 -10.87 23.36
N ARG A 751 -31.04 -9.82 24.15
CA ARG A 751 -32.15 -8.88 23.97
C ARG A 751 -31.68 -7.73 23.09
N ARG A 752 -32.24 -7.58 21.90
CA ARG A 752 -32.06 -6.40 21.03
C ARG A 752 -33.35 -5.59 21.02
N VAL A 753 -33.25 -4.26 20.95
CA VAL A 753 -34.41 -3.41 20.71
C VAL A 753 -34.38 -3.00 19.25
N VAL A 754 -35.33 -3.49 18.47
CA VAL A 754 -35.48 -3.17 17.04
C VAL A 754 -36.78 -2.39 16.89
N ASP A 755 -36.69 -1.15 16.39
CA ASP A 755 -37.83 -0.23 16.23
C ASP A 755 -38.70 -0.06 17.50
N GLY A 756 -38.05 -0.03 18.67
CA GLY A 756 -38.72 0.13 19.96
C GLY A 756 -39.36 -1.16 20.52
N THR A 757 -39.29 -2.27 19.79
CA THR A 757 -39.77 -3.58 20.24
C THR A 757 -38.60 -4.45 20.72
N PRO A 758 -38.68 -5.06 21.91
CA PRO A 758 -37.68 -6.02 22.33
C PRO A 758 -37.79 -7.31 21.50
N GLU A 759 -36.72 -7.62 20.80
CA GLU A 759 -36.46 -8.91 20.18
C GLU A 759 -35.53 -9.74 21.07
N TYR A 760 -35.89 -10.99 21.28
CA TYR A 760 -35.08 -11.93 22.03
C TYR A 760 -34.46 -12.92 21.05
N ILE A 761 -33.16 -12.81 20.87
CA ILE A 761 -32.35 -13.64 19.98
C ILE A 761 -31.80 -14.80 20.80
N PHE A 762 -32.35 -15.98 20.58
CA PHE A 762 -31.82 -17.20 21.13
C PHE A 762 -30.63 -17.66 20.28
N LYS A 763 -29.45 -17.71 20.90
CA LYS A 763 -28.21 -18.22 20.32
C LYS A 763 -28.16 -19.73 20.54
N GLU A 764 -28.86 -20.48 19.70
CA GLU A 764 -28.75 -21.93 19.72
C GLU A 764 -27.61 -22.37 18.82
N LEU A 765 -26.90 -23.42 19.23
CA LEU A 765 -26.10 -24.13 18.24
C LEU A 765 -27.10 -24.72 17.26
N PRO A 766 -27.04 -24.33 15.98
CA PRO A 766 -27.87 -24.95 14.98
C PRO A 766 -27.43 -26.42 14.90
N THR A 767 -28.26 -27.23 14.27
CA THR A 767 -28.04 -28.66 13.95
C THR A 767 -28.55 -29.68 14.96
N ASP A 768 -29.49 -30.49 14.47
CA ASP A 768 -29.55 -31.89 14.87
C ASP A 768 -28.24 -32.58 14.44
N MET A 769 -27.27 -32.61 15.36
CA MET A 769 -26.01 -33.32 15.15
C MET A 769 -26.23 -34.81 14.88
N ASN A 770 -27.44 -35.34 15.08
CA ASN A 770 -27.82 -36.72 14.78
C ASN A 770 -28.38 -36.91 13.36
N SER A 771 -28.33 -35.87 12.51
CA SER A 771 -28.65 -36.00 11.09
C SER A 771 -27.82 -37.14 10.46
N PRO A 772 -28.47 -38.16 9.86
CA PRO A 772 -27.79 -39.20 9.10
C PRO A 772 -26.89 -38.63 8.00
N GLN A 773 -27.36 -37.58 7.33
CA GLN A 773 -26.62 -36.94 6.25
C GLN A 773 -25.36 -36.23 6.76
N LEU A 774 -25.45 -35.53 7.91
CA LEU A 774 -24.26 -34.92 8.52
C LEU A 774 -23.23 -35.97 8.94
N ARG A 775 -23.67 -37.10 9.50
CA ARG A 775 -22.76 -38.22 9.84
C ARG A 775 -22.01 -38.73 8.61
N ARG A 776 -22.72 -38.90 7.50
CA ARG A 776 -22.13 -39.29 6.22
C ARG A 776 -21.10 -38.27 5.74
N ASP A 777 -21.49 -37.01 5.63
CA ASP A 777 -20.64 -35.97 5.04
C ASP A 777 -19.40 -35.68 5.91
N MET A 778 -19.54 -35.72 7.25
CA MET A 778 -18.40 -35.62 8.17
C MET A 778 -17.45 -36.82 8.04
N THR A 779 -17.97 -38.03 7.81
CA THR A 779 -17.13 -39.21 7.58
C THR A 779 -16.42 -39.13 6.23
N ARG A 780 -17.10 -38.62 5.19
CA ARG A 780 -16.49 -38.37 3.89
C ARG A 780 -15.39 -37.31 3.96
N LEU A 781 -15.63 -36.22 4.69
CA LEU A 781 -14.60 -35.19 4.96
C LEU A 781 -13.41 -35.79 5.71
N GLN A 782 -13.66 -36.63 6.70
CA GLN A 782 -12.61 -37.31 7.44
C GLN A 782 -11.75 -38.22 6.54
N LEU A 783 -12.33 -38.90 5.56
CA LEU A 783 -11.60 -39.71 4.58
C LEU A 783 -10.83 -38.85 3.58
N LEU A 784 -11.41 -37.72 3.13
CA LEU A 784 -10.71 -36.74 2.30
C LEU A 784 -9.50 -36.15 3.02
N ASP A 785 -9.66 -35.75 4.29
CA ASP A 785 -8.59 -35.25 5.14
C ASP A 785 -7.51 -36.31 5.39
N ALA A 786 -7.88 -37.59 5.49
CA ALA A 786 -6.93 -38.69 5.64
C ALA A 786 -6.16 -38.94 4.33
N LEU A 787 -6.83 -38.87 3.18
CA LEU A 787 -6.22 -39.00 1.86
C LEU A 787 -5.26 -37.83 1.59
N THR A 788 -5.67 -36.61 1.91
CA THR A 788 -4.92 -35.38 1.62
C THR A 788 -3.97 -34.98 2.74
N GLY A 789 -4.06 -35.60 3.92
CA GLY A 789 -3.17 -35.29 5.04
C GLY A 789 -3.46 -33.93 5.69
N GLN A 790 -4.73 -33.51 5.75
CA GLN A 790 -5.12 -32.28 6.44
C GLN A 790 -4.94 -32.43 7.96
N VAL A 791 -4.19 -31.52 8.58
CA VAL A 791 -3.86 -31.54 10.02
C VAL A 791 -4.53 -30.47 10.85
N ASP A 792 -5.23 -29.53 10.23
CA ASP A 792 -5.84 -28.40 10.90
C ASP A 792 -7.37 -28.44 10.80
N ARG A 793 -7.98 -29.63 10.85
CA ARG A 793 -9.44 -29.75 10.81
C ARG A 793 -10.06 -29.53 12.19
N HIS A 794 -10.32 -28.27 12.55
CA HIS A 794 -11.23 -27.91 13.66
C HIS A 794 -12.67 -27.63 13.19
N PRO A 795 -13.63 -27.56 14.15
CA PRO A 795 -14.94 -26.94 13.95
C PRO A 795 -14.99 -25.55 13.32
N GLY A 796 -13.86 -24.82 13.30
CA GLY A 796 -13.78 -23.52 12.61
C GLY A 796 -13.48 -23.64 11.11
N ASN A 797 -12.96 -24.79 10.66
CA ASN A 797 -12.51 -25.00 9.27
C ASN A 797 -13.51 -25.83 8.47
N TYR A 798 -14.78 -25.81 8.85
CA TYR A 798 -15.86 -26.29 8.00
C TYR A 798 -17.18 -25.58 8.34
N VAL A 799 -18.03 -25.48 7.32
CA VAL A 799 -19.34 -24.84 7.37
C VAL A 799 -20.40 -25.89 7.10
N MET A 800 -21.43 -25.90 7.93
CA MET A 800 -22.64 -26.69 7.68
C MET A 800 -23.64 -25.80 6.95
N VAL A 801 -24.13 -26.29 5.82
CA VAL A 801 -25.09 -25.59 4.95
C VAL A 801 -26.49 -26.08 5.31
N PHE A 802 -27.39 -25.13 5.51
CA PHE A 802 -28.78 -25.38 5.89
C PHE A 802 -29.75 -24.76 4.89
N ASP A 803 -30.80 -25.50 4.56
CA ASP A 803 -32.03 -24.95 3.96
C ASP A 803 -33.09 -24.87 5.07
N GLY A 804 -33.23 -23.67 5.65
CA GLY A 804 -33.98 -23.46 6.87
C GLY A 804 -33.34 -24.19 8.06
N ARG A 805 -34.00 -25.26 8.54
CA ARG A 805 -33.48 -26.12 9.64
C ARG A 805 -32.89 -27.44 9.14
N ASN A 806 -33.07 -27.74 7.86
CA ASN A 806 -32.63 -29.00 7.30
C ASN A 806 -31.17 -28.85 6.90
N TYR A 807 -30.33 -29.72 7.43
CA TYR A 807 -28.97 -29.85 6.96
C TYR A 807 -29.00 -30.31 5.50
N VAL A 808 -28.30 -29.59 4.61
CA VAL A 808 -28.24 -29.91 3.18
C VAL A 808 -26.82 -30.20 2.68
N GLY A 809 -25.78 -29.81 3.42
CA GLY A 809 -24.41 -30.14 3.04
C GLY A 809 -23.33 -29.63 3.98
N LEU A 810 -22.09 -30.04 3.71
CA LEU A 810 -20.89 -29.65 4.43
C LEU A 810 -19.90 -29.02 3.45
N ARG A 811 -19.18 -28.00 3.92
CA ARG A 811 -18.14 -27.32 3.15
C ARG A 811 -16.87 -27.15 3.98
N ALA A 812 -15.79 -27.79 3.55
CA ALA A 812 -14.48 -27.77 4.19
C ALA A 812 -13.71 -26.51 3.78
N LEU A 813 -13.30 -25.72 4.77
CA LEU A 813 -12.50 -24.51 4.60
C LEU A 813 -11.04 -24.77 4.98
N ASP A 814 -10.18 -23.79 4.68
CA ASP A 814 -8.77 -23.74 5.08
C ASP A 814 -7.98 -25.05 4.79
N ASN A 815 -8.04 -25.45 3.51
CA ASN A 815 -7.42 -26.67 3.02
C ASN A 815 -5.93 -26.52 2.67
N GLU A 816 -5.27 -25.45 3.13
CA GLU A 816 -3.85 -25.20 2.84
C GLU A 816 -2.85 -26.02 3.68
N LYS A 817 -3.27 -26.49 4.87
CA LYS A 817 -2.43 -27.28 5.80
C LYS A 817 -2.58 -28.78 5.56
N CYS A 818 -2.44 -29.18 4.31
CA CYS A 818 -2.52 -30.57 3.88
C CYS A 818 -1.27 -30.97 3.07
N LEU A 819 -1.34 -32.14 2.44
CA LEU A 819 -0.41 -32.67 1.44
C LEU A 819 1.05 -32.72 1.86
N GLY A 820 1.34 -32.74 3.16
CA GLY A 820 2.70 -32.82 3.64
C GLY A 820 3.45 -34.08 3.16
N SER A 821 4.75 -33.90 2.96
CA SER A 821 5.71 -34.91 2.49
C SER A 821 6.10 -35.96 3.55
N HIS A 822 5.66 -35.77 4.80
CA HIS A 822 5.81 -36.73 5.88
C HIS A 822 4.44 -37.27 6.29
N SER A 823 4.41 -38.54 6.69
CA SER A 823 3.21 -39.35 7.01
C SER A 823 2.51 -39.96 5.80
N ASP A 824 2.93 -41.19 5.53
CA ASP A 824 2.35 -42.07 4.53
C ASP A 824 1.16 -42.88 5.08
N ASN A 825 0.90 -42.79 6.39
CA ASN A 825 -0.18 -43.52 7.05
C ASN A 825 -1.40 -42.59 7.26
N PRO A 826 -2.52 -42.85 6.58
CA PRO A 826 -3.72 -42.01 6.67
C PRO A 826 -4.41 -42.08 8.05
N ASP A 827 -4.07 -43.07 8.88
CA ASP A 827 -4.57 -43.17 10.26
C ASP A 827 -3.71 -42.39 11.27
N LEU A 828 -2.52 -41.92 10.90
CA LEU A 828 -1.58 -41.22 11.80
C LEU A 828 -1.48 -39.71 11.55
N ILE A 829 -2.42 -39.15 10.77
CA ILE A 829 -2.50 -37.71 10.51
C ILE A 829 -2.93 -36.96 11.79
N GLY A 830 -3.82 -37.57 12.58
CA GLY A 830 -4.25 -37.03 13.86
C GLY A 830 -3.18 -36.92 14.94
N PRO A 831 -3.46 -36.17 16.02
CA PRO A 831 -2.54 -36.06 17.14
C PRO A 831 -2.24 -37.46 17.73
N PRO A 832 -1.00 -37.74 18.17
CA PRO A 832 -0.81 -38.82 19.11
C PRO A 832 -1.71 -38.57 20.34
N PRO A 833 -2.22 -39.62 21.00
CA PRO A 833 -3.06 -39.45 22.18
C PRO A 833 -2.43 -38.46 23.17
N GLY A 834 -3.11 -37.35 23.44
CA GLY A 834 -2.66 -36.30 24.38
C GLY A 834 -2.03 -35.03 23.78
N ALA A 835 -1.70 -34.99 22.47
CA ALA A 835 -1.24 -33.76 21.84
C ALA A 835 -2.44 -32.91 21.37
N ARG A 836 -2.61 -31.68 21.86
CA ARG A 836 -3.71 -30.77 21.46
C ARG A 836 -3.40 -29.99 20.18
N ASP A 837 -2.13 -29.91 19.78
CA ASP A 837 -1.66 -28.97 18.75
C ASP A 837 -1.77 -29.50 17.31
N VAL A 838 -2.21 -30.75 17.13
CA VAL A 838 -2.47 -31.34 15.81
C VAL A 838 -3.92 -31.79 15.81
N GLN A 839 -4.69 -31.37 14.81
CA GLN A 839 -6.12 -31.65 14.71
C GLN A 839 -6.45 -32.53 13.49
N GLY A 840 -5.47 -33.33 13.06
CA GLY A 840 -5.67 -34.27 11.97
C GLY A 840 -6.64 -35.40 12.32
N VAL A 841 -6.89 -36.27 11.35
CA VAL A 841 -7.91 -37.31 11.43
C VAL A 841 -7.36 -38.70 11.74
N ARG A 842 -8.22 -39.56 12.29
CA ARG A 842 -8.07 -41.02 12.31
C ARG A 842 -8.94 -41.64 11.22
N LEU A 843 -8.81 -42.93 10.95
CA LEU A 843 -9.71 -43.60 10.02
C LEU A 843 -11.05 -43.96 10.69
N PRO A 844 -12.19 -43.74 10.02
CA PRO A 844 -13.50 -44.03 10.57
C PRO A 844 -13.76 -45.55 10.64
N SER A 845 -14.58 -45.97 11.60
CA SER A 845 -14.96 -47.38 11.80
C SER A 845 -16.12 -47.86 10.92
N VAL A 846 -16.74 -46.95 10.17
CA VAL A 846 -17.84 -47.21 9.23
C VAL A 846 -17.69 -46.28 8.02
N ILE A 847 -18.00 -46.76 6.82
CA ILE A 847 -18.02 -45.96 5.59
C ILE A 847 -19.22 -46.32 4.72
N ASP A 848 -19.69 -45.40 3.89
CA ASP A 848 -20.71 -45.72 2.91
C ASP A 848 -20.13 -46.40 1.67
N LYS A 849 -20.96 -47.22 1.02
CA LYS A 849 -20.58 -48.05 -0.11
C LYS A 849 -20.14 -47.24 -1.33
N SER A 850 -20.72 -46.06 -1.55
CA SER A 850 -20.30 -45.20 -2.67
C SER A 850 -18.87 -44.67 -2.46
N MET A 851 -18.55 -44.21 -1.25
CA MET A 851 -17.21 -43.74 -0.90
C MET A 851 -16.19 -44.88 -0.86
N ALA A 852 -16.57 -46.05 -0.32
CA ALA A 852 -15.73 -47.25 -0.34
C ALA A 852 -15.31 -47.61 -1.78
N ARG A 853 -16.28 -47.62 -2.70
CA ARG A 853 -16.04 -47.89 -4.12
C ARG A 853 -15.16 -46.81 -4.77
N ALA A 854 -15.42 -45.54 -4.48
CA ALA A 854 -14.63 -44.42 -5.02
C ALA A 854 -13.15 -44.54 -4.64
N ILE A 855 -12.85 -44.79 -3.36
CA ILE A 855 -11.48 -45.00 -2.87
C ILE A 855 -10.84 -46.25 -3.48
N SER A 856 -11.55 -47.39 -3.47
CA SER A 856 -11.04 -48.65 -4.01
C SER A 856 -10.70 -48.57 -5.50
N ASN A 857 -11.48 -47.81 -6.27
CA ASN A 857 -11.31 -47.70 -7.72
C ASN A 857 -10.41 -46.53 -8.16
N MET A 858 -10.03 -45.62 -7.26
CA MET A 858 -9.15 -44.50 -7.60
C MET A 858 -7.79 -45.00 -8.07
N ARG A 859 -7.40 -44.60 -9.29
CA ARG A 859 -6.11 -44.97 -9.87
C ARG A 859 -5.02 -44.02 -9.36
N PRO A 860 -3.79 -44.50 -9.14
CA PRO A 860 -2.65 -43.65 -8.79
C PRO A 860 -2.44 -42.47 -9.76
N ASP A 861 -2.63 -42.70 -11.06
CA ASP A 861 -2.45 -41.65 -12.07
C ASP A 861 -3.51 -40.55 -11.98
N ASP A 862 -4.78 -40.89 -11.71
CA ASP A 862 -5.86 -39.91 -11.53
C ASP A 862 -5.60 -39.01 -10.30
N LEU A 863 -5.06 -39.61 -9.23
CA LEU A 863 -4.67 -38.85 -8.03
C LEU A 863 -3.46 -37.95 -8.34
N ARG A 864 -2.43 -38.46 -9.02
CA ARG A 864 -1.26 -37.66 -9.42
C ARG A 864 -1.67 -36.47 -10.29
N GLU A 865 -2.58 -36.68 -11.25
CA GLU A 865 -3.13 -35.62 -12.10
C GLU A 865 -3.88 -34.57 -11.27
N SER A 866 -4.72 -35.00 -10.32
CA SER A 866 -5.42 -34.08 -9.42
C SER A 866 -4.49 -33.26 -8.52
N LEU A 867 -3.27 -33.76 -8.26
CA LEU A 867 -2.24 -33.13 -7.44
C LEU A 867 -1.19 -32.34 -8.25
N GLN A 868 -1.44 -32.06 -9.55
CA GLN A 868 -0.56 -31.18 -10.33
C GLN A 868 -0.30 -29.85 -9.60
N GLY A 869 0.95 -29.38 -9.69
CA GLY A 869 1.44 -28.20 -8.95
C GLY A 869 2.01 -28.51 -7.56
N CYS A 870 1.74 -29.68 -6.98
CA CYS A 870 2.39 -30.12 -5.73
C CYS A 870 3.79 -30.69 -6.01
N SER A 871 4.63 -30.79 -4.98
CA SER A 871 5.95 -31.43 -5.12
C SER A 871 5.83 -32.95 -5.34
N GLU A 872 6.85 -33.57 -5.95
CA GLU A 872 6.82 -35.02 -6.16
C GLU A 872 6.78 -35.78 -4.82
N GLU A 873 7.43 -35.27 -3.78
CA GLU A 873 7.36 -35.85 -2.42
C GLU A 873 5.94 -35.80 -1.83
N GLU A 874 5.25 -34.66 -1.98
CA GLU A 874 3.85 -34.50 -1.56
C GLU A 874 2.94 -35.49 -2.30
N ILE A 875 3.13 -35.64 -3.61
CA ILE A 875 2.41 -36.61 -4.46
C ILE A 875 2.66 -38.04 -3.99
N GLN A 876 3.92 -38.43 -3.77
CA GLN A 876 4.26 -39.78 -3.33
C GLN A 876 3.66 -40.12 -1.96
N SER A 877 3.64 -39.18 -1.02
CA SER A 877 2.98 -39.40 0.27
C SER A 877 1.47 -39.53 0.15
N ALA A 878 0.81 -38.76 -0.73
CA ALA A 878 -0.62 -38.91 -1.00
C ALA A 878 -0.95 -40.27 -1.64
N LEU A 879 -0.12 -40.76 -2.56
CA LEU A 879 -0.29 -42.09 -3.17
C LEU A 879 -0.17 -43.21 -2.14
N LYS A 880 0.76 -43.12 -1.18
CA LYS A 880 0.86 -44.09 -0.09
C LYS A 880 -0.34 -44.01 0.86
N ARG A 881 -0.85 -42.80 1.13
CA ARG A 881 -2.10 -42.62 1.89
C ARG A 881 -3.29 -43.26 1.19
N LEU A 882 -3.38 -43.15 -0.14
CA LEU A 882 -4.41 -43.84 -0.94
C LEU A 882 -4.35 -45.37 -0.76
N GLU A 883 -3.15 -45.97 -0.83
CA GLU A 883 -3.00 -47.41 -0.61
C GLU A 883 -3.35 -47.85 0.82
N GLY A 884 -3.01 -47.01 1.82
CA GLY A 884 -3.45 -47.20 3.21
C GLY A 884 -4.98 -47.15 3.34
N LEU A 885 -5.65 -46.23 2.64
CA LEU A 885 -7.10 -46.13 2.61
C LEU A 885 -7.76 -47.33 1.93
N LYS A 886 -7.23 -47.80 0.79
CA LYS A 886 -7.71 -49.03 0.13
C LYS A 886 -7.62 -50.24 1.06
N THR A 887 -6.52 -50.37 1.80
CA THR A 887 -6.35 -51.42 2.81
C THR A 887 -7.40 -51.31 3.92
N HIS A 888 -7.70 -50.09 4.36
CA HIS A 888 -8.74 -49.85 5.37
C HIS A 888 -10.14 -50.17 4.84
N VAL A 889 -10.47 -49.81 3.60
CA VAL A 889 -11.75 -50.17 2.96
C VAL A 889 -11.93 -51.69 2.96
N LEU A 890 -10.93 -52.45 2.50
CA LEU A 890 -10.97 -53.93 2.51
C LEU A 890 -11.20 -54.49 3.92
N LYS A 891 -10.53 -53.90 4.93
CA LYS A 891 -10.75 -54.27 6.34
C LYS A 891 -12.20 -54.02 6.76
N LEU A 892 -12.77 -52.86 6.44
CA LEU A 892 -14.17 -52.56 6.77
C LEU A 892 -15.14 -53.49 6.04
N GLU A 893 -14.88 -53.87 4.80
CA GLU A 893 -15.67 -54.86 4.07
C GLU A 893 -15.67 -56.21 4.80
N THR A 894 -14.51 -56.68 5.26
CA THR A 894 -14.42 -57.95 6.02
C THR A 894 -15.16 -57.91 7.36
N LEU A 895 -15.30 -56.72 7.95
CA LEU A 895 -16.01 -56.50 9.21
C LEU A 895 -17.51 -56.25 9.03
N GLY A 896 -18.01 -56.12 7.80
CA GLY A 896 -19.39 -55.69 7.55
C GLY A 896 -19.66 -54.23 7.93
N SER A 897 -18.62 -53.40 7.95
CA SER A 897 -18.66 -51.98 8.31
C SER A 897 -18.74 -51.04 7.10
N VAL A 898 -19.02 -51.59 5.91
CA VAL A 898 -19.38 -50.82 4.72
C VAL A 898 -20.89 -50.86 4.58
N ILE A 899 -21.55 -49.73 4.81
CA ILE A 899 -23.01 -49.61 4.87
C ILE A 899 -23.57 -49.00 3.59
N GLU A 900 -24.85 -49.20 3.32
CA GLU A 900 -25.55 -48.50 2.23
C GLU A 900 -25.75 -47.01 2.58
N ASP A 901 -25.83 -46.16 1.56
CA ASP A 901 -25.89 -44.69 1.72
C ASP A 901 -27.09 -44.19 2.53
N ASN A 902 -28.16 -44.98 2.64
CA ASN A 902 -29.36 -44.67 3.43
C ASN A 902 -29.33 -45.23 4.86
N GLU A 903 -28.28 -45.96 5.25
CA GLU A 903 -28.17 -46.63 6.55
C GLU A 903 -27.49 -45.77 7.63
N TRP A 904 -27.11 -44.53 7.35
CA TRP A 904 -26.49 -43.63 8.34
C TRP A 904 -27.39 -43.26 9.53
N GLY A 905 -28.67 -43.65 9.50
CA GLY A 905 -29.60 -43.55 10.63
C GLY A 905 -29.63 -44.80 11.52
N SER A 906 -28.91 -45.87 11.18
CA SER A 906 -28.90 -47.12 11.93
C SER A 906 -28.21 -46.99 13.29
N GLY A 907 -28.55 -47.88 14.22
CA GLY A 907 -27.92 -47.91 15.55
C GLY A 907 -26.42 -48.18 15.46
N GLU A 908 -26.01 -49.03 14.52
CA GLU A 908 -24.61 -49.35 14.23
C GLU A 908 -23.84 -48.11 13.75
N ALA A 909 -24.37 -47.36 12.79
CA ALA A 909 -23.75 -46.14 12.29
C ALA A 909 -23.68 -45.04 13.37
N ILE A 910 -24.73 -44.91 14.19
CA ILE A 910 -24.76 -43.98 15.33
C ILE A 910 -23.68 -44.35 16.36
N GLN A 911 -23.57 -45.63 16.72
CA GLN A 911 -22.57 -46.09 17.68
C GLN A 911 -21.15 -45.90 17.15
N ALA A 912 -20.90 -46.26 15.88
CA ALA A 912 -19.60 -46.13 15.23
C ALA A 912 -19.13 -44.67 15.14
N SER A 913 -20.05 -43.74 14.86
CA SER A 913 -19.77 -42.30 14.79
C SER A 913 -19.76 -41.59 16.15
N GLY A 914 -20.05 -42.31 17.24
CA GLY A 914 -20.05 -41.76 18.61
C GLY A 914 -18.70 -41.77 19.31
N ASP A 915 -17.69 -42.49 18.78
CA ASP A 915 -16.35 -42.58 19.40
C ASP A 915 -15.48 -41.39 18.95
N SER A 916 -15.19 -40.44 19.84
CA SER A 916 -14.37 -39.25 19.53
C SER A 916 -12.91 -39.57 19.18
N ARG A 917 -12.45 -40.80 19.45
CA ARG A 917 -11.11 -41.24 19.05
C ARG A 917 -11.01 -41.54 17.57
N THR A 918 -12.12 -41.85 16.91
CA THR A 918 -12.15 -42.32 15.51
C THR A 918 -13.17 -41.59 14.65
N SER A 919 -14.03 -40.74 15.21
CA SER A 919 -15.02 -39.96 14.47
C SER A 919 -14.78 -38.46 14.61
N LEU A 920 -14.61 -37.78 13.47
CA LEU A 920 -14.52 -36.33 13.41
C LEU A 920 -15.79 -35.65 13.95
N LEU A 921 -16.95 -36.28 13.78
CA LEU A 921 -18.22 -35.79 14.30
C LEU A 921 -18.24 -35.81 15.84
N ALA A 922 -17.86 -36.93 16.45
CA ALA A 922 -17.82 -37.05 17.91
C ALA A 922 -16.76 -36.11 18.52
N LEU A 923 -15.57 -36.01 17.91
CA LEU A 923 -14.56 -35.03 18.32
C LEU A 923 -15.09 -33.59 18.24
N SER A 924 -15.80 -33.25 17.15
CA SER A 924 -16.39 -31.93 16.98
C SER A 924 -17.47 -31.62 18.03
N ARG A 925 -18.26 -32.63 18.43
CA ARG A 925 -19.21 -32.50 19.55
C ARG A 925 -18.48 -32.24 20.86
N GLU A 926 -17.45 -33.02 21.15
CA GLU A 926 -16.65 -32.88 22.38
C GLU A 926 -15.96 -31.51 22.47
N LEU A 927 -15.34 -31.04 21.38
CA LEU A 927 -14.72 -29.71 21.31
C LEU A 927 -15.74 -28.58 21.44
N ARG A 928 -16.94 -28.73 20.85
CA ARG A 928 -18.05 -27.79 21.06
C ARG A 928 -18.49 -27.75 22.53
N GLU A 929 -18.65 -28.91 23.16
CA GLU A 929 -19.03 -29.00 24.57
C GLU A 929 -17.94 -28.46 25.50
N TYR A 930 -16.66 -28.66 25.15
CA TYR A 930 -15.53 -28.09 25.84
C TYR A 930 -15.47 -26.56 25.71
N GLY A 931 -15.54 -26.04 24.48
CA GLY A 931 -15.59 -24.60 24.24
C GLY A 931 -16.79 -23.94 24.93
N ARG A 932 -17.94 -24.62 24.92
CA ARG A 932 -19.11 -24.23 25.72
C ARG A 932 -18.77 -24.20 27.22
N ARG A 933 -18.10 -25.22 27.78
CA ARG A 933 -17.71 -25.22 29.20
C ARG A 933 -16.76 -24.07 29.54
N VAL A 934 -15.66 -23.91 28.81
CA VAL A 934 -14.67 -22.83 29.05
C VAL A 934 -15.33 -21.46 28.97
N TYR A 935 -16.20 -21.25 27.98
CA TYR A 935 -16.94 -20.00 27.82
C TYR A 935 -17.97 -19.78 28.94
N LEU A 936 -18.62 -20.84 29.43
CA LEU A 936 -19.64 -20.76 30.47
C LEU A 936 -19.06 -20.65 31.89
N THR A 937 -17.91 -21.24 32.18
CA THR A 937 -17.34 -21.29 33.54
C THR A 937 -16.19 -20.33 33.75
N GLY A 938 -15.55 -19.83 32.69
CA GLY A 938 -14.31 -19.05 32.79
C GLY A 938 -13.09 -19.87 33.26
N GLU A 939 -13.28 -21.15 33.54
CA GLU A 939 -12.23 -22.09 33.93
C GLU A 939 -11.66 -22.73 32.65
N GLY A 940 -10.66 -22.08 32.06
CA GLY A 940 -9.82 -22.67 31.02
C GLY A 940 -8.41 -22.85 31.54
N GLU A 941 -8.04 -24.09 31.89
CA GLU A 941 -6.63 -24.54 31.96
C GLU A 941 -6.17 -25.16 30.63
#